data_AF-A0AAV1HGH4-F1
#
_entry.id   AF-A0AAV1HGH4-F1
#
_cell.length_a   1.000
_cell.length_b   1.000
_cell.length_c   1.000
_cell.angle_alpha   90.00
_cell.angle_beta   90.00
_cell.angle_gamma   90.00
#
_symmetry.space_group_name_H-M   'P 1'
#
loop_
_entity.id
_entity.type
_entity.pdbx_description
1 polymer ?
#
loop_
_entity_poly.entity_id
_entity_poly.type
_entity_poly.pdbx_seq_one_letter_code
_entity_poly.pdbx_strand_id
1 'polypeptide(L)'
;MKVVTWNINGIRTFRSGIKKALDSLDADIICVQETKVTRDLLEERTAIVEGYNSYFSFSRGRSGYSGVATFCKDSATPFAAEEGLTGLLTSHEGAVGCYGDQADFCSEELQLLDNEGRAVITQHNIKFQDQEQIVTVINVYCPRADPEKPERKQFKLQFYKLLQCRAEALLKDGSHVIVLGDINTSHRQIDHCDPSDIEDFSENPGRKWLNRFLHGGGQKEEGKDEEPDEESEVTSTDSTHSGKFVDTFRYFHPTRTNAFTCWSTLTGARQTNYGTRIDYIFADRQLAREQFVDADIMPEVEGSDHCPVLGKLSCSLIPCSKPPPLCTRYLPEFVGKQQKLSRFLVKVDQKPTQPEPREAIPGSQEEEERRENLNPAGAGKKRLLTSDAAAPKGKKAKTVKTSSKPQGSLLNFFKPKLSNVSSSEKPLDLGGVTSTQNSQKASLKSEEVSSVTNTEPERTELVLEDSVKLSTTEENGKQVKSKQPSEGNKKGASSGFWKSVLHGPPAPPPCKVHGEPCVLRTVKKEGPNMGKQFFVCCRPQGHASNPEARCNFFIHPFVRLLPESQVKRDQDSSSQVKAKPPKSVKVTIPVSKMELQKMNGHSRDDGFDNLEAGAERDEFLPHKTGVKKEMHFTDFEGKTSFGMSIFNLSNAIMGSGILGLAYAMSNTGIILFIILLVSIAILSAYSIHLLLRSAGVVGIRAYEQLGNRAFGHPGKMLAACIITVHNVGAMSSYLFIVKSELPLVIQAFLSKHENTGEWFLNGNYLIIIVSACIILPLALMKQLGYLGYTSGFSLSCMVFFLISVIYKKFNIPCPLDDEHGNLTEFIDNHIVSNVTDDSCEAKLITINPQTAYTIPILAFAFVCHPEVLPIYTELRDATKKRMQKVANFSILAMFVMYLLTALFGYLTFFGSVESELLHTYNRAGPLDVLVLCVRLAVLVAVTLTVPVVLFPIRRALLQIFFPDKPFHWAIHIGIAFSLLFVVNLLVIFVPSIRDIFGIIGATSAPSLIFILPGIFYIRIVPDEQEPLLSRPKLQAAGFAAMGFVFMVMSLSFIIIDWVNGESRSGGAH
;
A
#
# COMPACT_ATOMS: atom_id res chain seq x y z
N MET A 1 32.54 19.73 27.05
CA MET A 1 31.45 19.74 26.03
C MET A 1 31.11 18.30 25.66
N LYS A 2 29.83 17.96 25.50
CA LYS A 2 29.35 16.63 25.09
C LYS A 2 28.40 16.76 23.91
N VAL A 3 28.69 16.06 22.81
CA VAL A 3 27.88 16.04 21.59
C VAL A 3 27.35 14.63 21.34
N VAL A 4 26.09 14.52 20.93
CA VAL A 4 25.46 13.25 20.56
C VAL A 4 24.78 13.40 19.20
N THR A 5 24.88 12.37 18.36
CA THR A 5 24.16 12.29 17.09
C THR A 5 23.37 10.99 16.98
N TRP A 6 22.17 11.01 16.39
CA TRP A 6 21.28 9.84 16.31
C TRP A 6 20.27 9.94 15.16
N ASN A 7 20.26 8.98 14.22
CA ASN A 7 19.11 8.80 13.33
C ASN A 7 17.95 8.20 14.14
N ILE A 8 16.83 8.93 14.25
CA ILE A 8 15.68 8.56 15.10
C ILE A 8 14.52 7.92 14.34
N ASN A 9 14.65 7.77 13.01
CA ASN A 9 13.65 7.21 12.11
C ASN A 9 12.24 7.87 12.22
N GLY A 10 12.19 9.11 12.74
CA GLY A 10 10.99 9.93 12.93
C GLY A 10 10.91 10.56 14.32
N ILE A 11 10.58 11.85 14.40
CA ILE A 11 10.53 12.58 15.69
C ILE A 11 9.39 12.12 16.62
N ARG A 12 8.39 11.42 16.08
CA ARG A 12 7.28 10.79 16.83
C ARG A 12 7.69 9.49 17.54
N THR A 13 8.90 8.96 17.30
CA THR A 13 9.43 7.75 17.96
C THR A 13 9.55 7.91 19.49
N PHE A 14 9.75 9.14 19.98
CA PHE A 14 9.90 9.47 21.41
C PHE A 14 8.59 9.39 22.22
N ARG A 15 8.05 8.18 22.45
CA ARG A 15 6.78 7.98 23.17
C ARG A 15 6.76 8.52 24.61
N SER A 16 7.93 8.62 25.26
CA SER A 16 8.10 9.23 26.58
C SER A 16 8.02 10.77 26.59
N GLY A 17 7.89 11.40 25.40
CA GLY A 17 8.05 12.83 25.19
C GLY A 17 9.51 13.19 24.88
N ILE A 18 9.72 14.10 23.92
CA ILE A 18 11.05 14.47 23.41
C ILE A 18 11.97 15.02 24.51
N LYS A 19 11.45 15.84 25.45
CA LYS A 19 12.25 16.37 26.56
C LYS A 19 12.93 15.25 27.36
N LYS A 20 12.19 14.20 27.75
CA LYS A 20 12.75 13.07 28.51
C LYS A 20 13.83 12.31 27.73
N ALA A 21 13.70 12.23 26.39
CA ALA A 21 14.72 11.61 25.55
C ALA A 21 16.00 12.47 25.51
N LEU A 22 15.87 13.79 25.28
CA LEU A 22 17.01 14.71 25.30
C LEU A 22 17.71 14.78 26.67
N ASP A 23 16.92 14.86 27.75
CA ASP A 23 17.40 14.80 29.13
C ASP A 23 18.20 13.49 29.38
N SER A 24 17.71 12.34 28.88
CA SER A 24 18.33 11.02 29.11
C SER A 24 19.66 10.79 28.38
N LEU A 25 19.90 11.50 27.27
CA LEU A 25 21.20 11.47 26.57
C LEU A 25 22.26 12.32 27.29
N ASP A 26 21.84 13.27 28.13
CA ASP A 26 22.65 14.24 28.86
C ASP A 26 23.80 14.85 28.04
N ALA A 27 23.49 15.41 26.87
CA ALA A 27 24.49 16.08 26.02
C ALA A 27 24.19 17.57 25.87
N ASP A 28 25.23 18.35 25.62
CA ASP A 28 25.13 19.81 25.44
C ASP A 28 24.51 20.14 24.08
N ILE A 29 24.86 19.35 23.05
CA ILE A 29 24.29 19.42 21.70
C ILE A 29 23.85 18.02 21.28
N ILE A 30 22.59 17.88 20.87
CA ILE A 30 21.96 16.64 20.42
C ILE A 30 21.46 16.85 18.99
N CYS A 31 22.04 16.12 18.05
CA CYS A 31 21.76 16.21 16.62
C CYS A 31 20.98 14.98 16.16
N VAL A 32 19.71 15.15 15.78
CA VAL A 32 18.87 14.06 15.30
C VAL A 32 18.68 14.09 13.79
N GLN A 33 18.74 12.91 13.17
CA GLN A 33 18.51 12.71 11.73
C GLN A 33 17.19 11.98 11.47
N GLU A 34 16.70 12.10 10.23
CA GLU A 34 15.49 11.45 9.75
C GLU A 34 14.24 11.84 10.59
N THR A 35 14.07 13.14 10.87
CA THR A 35 13.00 13.63 11.76
C THR A 35 11.58 13.38 11.23
N LYS A 36 11.42 13.17 9.91
CA LYS A 36 10.16 12.85 9.20
C LYS A 36 8.96 13.75 9.55
N VAL A 37 9.24 15.00 9.89
CA VAL A 37 8.24 16.04 10.20
C VAL A 37 8.34 17.18 9.19
N THR A 38 7.22 17.83 8.89
CA THR A 38 7.19 19.08 8.13
C THR A 38 6.94 20.26 9.05
N ARG A 39 7.31 21.47 8.61
CA ARG A 39 7.11 22.70 9.38
C ARG A 39 5.66 22.90 9.85
N ASP A 40 4.68 22.60 8.99
CA ASP A 40 3.23 22.67 9.32
C ASP A 40 2.76 21.64 10.36
N LEU A 41 3.54 20.57 10.59
CA LEU A 41 3.25 19.49 11.53
C LEU A 41 4.18 19.49 12.75
N LEU A 42 5.04 20.51 12.88
CA LEU A 42 5.87 20.69 14.07
C LEU A 42 5.02 21.29 15.20
N GLU A 43 4.83 20.52 16.26
CA GLU A 43 4.08 20.95 17.44
C GLU A 43 4.95 21.84 18.36
N GLU A 44 4.33 22.78 19.07
CA GLU A 44 5.04 23.72 19.97
C GLU A 44 5.89 22.99 21.01
N ARG A 45 5.38 21.91 21.63
CA ARG A 45 6.11 21.03 22.58
C ARG A 45 7.34 20.30 22.02
N THR A 46 7.52 20.33 20.71
CA THR A 46 8.60 19.66 19.96
C THR A 46 9.53 20.70 19.31
N ALA A 47 9.00 21.87 18.97
CA ALA A 47 9.75 23.06 18.61
C ALA A 47 10.48 23.65 19.82
N ILE A 48 9.73 24.03 20.86
CA ILE A 48 10.18 24.72 22.05
C ILE A 48 10.21 23.70 23.20
N VAL A 49 11.39 23.12 23.41
CA VAL A 49 11.63 22.15 24.50
C VAL A 49 12.29 22.90 25.67
N GLU A 50 11.70 22.79 26.86
CA GLU A 50 12.23 23.44 28.06
C GLU A 50 13.68 23.04 28.34
N GLY A 51 14.57 24.03 28.50
CA GLY A 51 16.02 23.85 28.68
C GLY A 51 16.83 23.74 27.39
N TYR A 52 16.18 23.75 26.20
CA TYR A 52 16.83 23.55 24.91
C TYR A 52 16.38 24.57 23.84
N ASN A 53 17.34 25.11 23.09
CA ASN A 53 17.10 25.86 21.86
C ASN A 53 17.27 24.93 20.65
N SER A 54 16.30 24.92 19.73
CA SER A 54 16.28 23.97 18.62
C SER A 54 16.28 24.63 17.24
N TYR A 55 16.85 23.91 16.27
CA TYR A 55 17.10 24.35 14.90
C TYR A 55 16.75 23.18 13.97
N PHE A 56 15.90 23.40 12.97
CA PHE A 56 15.33 22.34 12.13
C PHE A 56 15.60 22.62 10.65
N SER A 57 15.81 21.54 9.88
CA SER A 57 15.65 21.56 8.43
C SER A 57 14.58 20.57 7.97
N PHE A 58 13.80 20.98 6.96
CA PHE A 58 12.62 20.27 6.49
C PHE A 58 12.69 19.98 4.99
N SER A 59 12.35 18.76 4.58
CA SER A 59 12.17 18.45 3.15
C SER A 59 11.01 19.25 2.56
N ARG A 60 11.33 20.08 1.56
CA ARG A 60 10.40 20.94 0.83
C ARG A 60 9.77 20.22 -0.35
N GLY A 61 10.51 19.30 -0.98
CA GLY A 61 10.06 18.54 -2.14
C GLY A 61 9.15 17.35 -1.79
N ARG A 62 9.23 16.79 -0.57
CA ARG A 62 8.46 15.62 -0.14
C ARG A 62 8.12 15.69 1.35
N SER A 63 6.84 15.86 1.67
CA SER A 63 6.33 15.89 3.05
C SER A 63 6.77 14.64 3.84
N GLY A 64 7.38 14.83 5.01
CA GLY A 64 7.76 13.74 5.92
C GLY A 64 8.87 12.80 5.43
N TYR A 65 9.48 13.04 4.27
CA TYR A 65 10.47 12.13 3.67
C TYR A 65 11.86 12.22 4.31
N SER A 66 12.28 13.41 4.70
CA SER A 66 13.59 13.69 5.28
C SER A 66 13.58 15.00 6.09
N GLY A 67 14.53 15.13 7.00
CA GLY A 67 14.69 16.28 7.88
C GLY A 67 15.76 15.99 8.92
N VAL A 68 16.40 17.03 9.44
CA VAL A 68 17.34 16.95 10.57
C VAL A 68 17.00 18.06 11.58
N ALA A 69 17.33 17.83 12.85
CA ALA A 69 17.18 18.85 13.88
C ALA A 69 18.33 18.81 14.89
N THR A 70 18.79 19.99 15.31
CA THR A 70 19.81 20.16 16.34
C THR A 70 19.17 20.81 17.56
N PHE A 71 19.33 20.19 18.72
CA PHE A 71 18.89 20.69 20.02
C PHE A 71 20.12 21.01 20.87
N CYS A 72 20.26 22.26 21.28
CA CYS A 72 21.34 22.70 22.16
C CYS A 72 20.76 23.04 23.53
N LYS A 73 21.36 22.58 24.64
CA LYS A 73 20.98 23.06 25.98
C LYS A 73 21.09 24.60 26.03
N ASP A 74 20.38 25.29 26.92
CA ASP A 74 20.51 26.75 27.07
C ASP A 74 21.98 27.17 27.38
N SER A 75 22.74 26.34 28.11
CA SER A 75 24.18 26.47 28.36
C SER A 75 25.09 26.23 27.13
N ALA A 76 24.51 25.84 26.00
CA ALA A 76 25.15 25.54 24.72
C ALA A 76 24.51 26.35 23.58
N THR A 77 23.94 27.53 23.88
CA THR A 77 23.22 28.33 22.90
C THR A 77 24.18 28.87 21.82
N PRO A 78 24.03 28.48 20.53
CA PRO A 78 24.90 28.96 19.46
C PRO A 78 24.72 30.45 19.20
N PHE A 79 25.70 31.08 18.54
CA PHE A 79 25.60 32.48 18.11
C PHE A 79 25.09 32.64 16.67
N ALA A 80 25.36 31.66 15.78
CA ALA A 80 24.87 31.61 14.41
C ALA A 80 24.33 30.21 14.06
N ALA A 81 23.33 30.14 13.17
CA ALA A 81 22.74 28.88 12.73
C ALA A 81 22.14 28.99 11.32
N GLU A 82 22.25 27.93 10.53
CA GLU A 82 21.89 27.91 9.11
C GLU A 82 21.14 26.63 8.72
N GLU A 83 20.13 26.76 7.87
CA GLU A 83 19.42 25.65 7.24
C GLU A 83 20.06 25.34 5.87
N GLY A 84 20.36 24.05 5.62
CA GLY A 84 21.04 23.60 4.40
C GLY A 84 22.57 23.67 4.47
N LEU A 85 23.21 23.52 3.31
CA LEU A 85 24.66 23.67 3.11
C LEU A 85 24.99 24.89 2.23
N THR A 86 24.03 25.43 1.48
CA THR A 86 24.28 26.43 0.42
C THR A 86 23.99 27.88 0.84
N GLY A 87 23.37 28.08 2.01
CA GLY A 87 22.83 29.37 2.44
C GLY A 87 21.51 29.78 1.76
N LEU A 88 21.11 29.14 0.64
CA LEU A 88 19.92 29.51 -0.16
C LEU A 88 18.58 29.44 0.61
N LEU A 89 18.55 28.76 1.75
CA LEU A 89 17.35 28.60 2.59
C LEU A 89 17.26 29.59 3.76
N THR A 90 18.35 30.28 4.11
CA THR A 90 18.47 31.06 5.35
C THR A 90 18.57 32.56 5.06
N SER A 91 17.88 33.39 5.83
CA SER A 91 18.03 34.85 5.77
C SER A 91 19.41 35.29 6.27
N HIS A 92 20.04 36.27 5.62
CA HIS A 92 21.41 36.72 5.94
C HIS A 92 21.64 37.17 7.39
N GLU A 93 20.61 37.57 8.15
CA GLU A 93 20.72 37.86 9.57
C GLU A 93 20.93 36.57 10.39
N GLY A 94 22.15 36.35 10.90
CA GLY A 94 22.49 35.23 11.78
C GLY A 94 22.75 33.88 11.10
N ALA A 95 22.85 33.87 9.76
CA ALA A 95 23.39 32.76 8.98
C ALA A 95 24.89 32.53 9.29
N VAL A 96 25.43 31.37 8.89
CA VAL A 96 26.81 30.97 9.17
C VAL A 96 27.78 31.49 8.10
N GLY A 97 27.36 31.57 6.83
CA GLY A 97 28.22 32.10 5.75
C GLY A 97 29.39 31.18 5.42
N CYS A 98 30.35 31.65 4.60
CA CYS A 98 31.58 30.92 4.22
C CYS A 98 31.34 29.59 3.46
N TYR A 99 30.65 29.70 2.32
CA TYR A 99 30.07 28.59 1.55
C TYR A 99 31.05 27.72 0.71
N GLY A 100 32.30 28.15 0.56
CA GLY A 100 33.31 27.47 -0.27
C GLY A 100 33.16 27.71 -1.77
N ASP A 101 33.96 27.00 -2.57
CA ASP A 101 33.79 26.97 -4.01
C ASP A 101 32.62 26.04 -4.39
N GLN A 102 31.72 26.56 -5.22
CA GLN A 102 30.52 25.89 -5.72
C GLN A 102 30.39 25.99 -7.25
N ALA A 103 31.43 26.43 -7.97
CA ALA A 103 31.40 26.60 -9.43
C ALA A 103 31.10 25.31 -10.22
N ASP A 104 31.32 24.15 -9.58
CA ASP A 104 31.00 22.81 -10.08
C ASP A 104 29.51 22.43 -10.04
N PHE A 105 28.63 23.30 -9.51
CA PHE A 105 27.19 23.06 -9.39
C PHE A 105 26.40 24.19 -10.05
N CYS A 106 25.26 23.87 -10.68
CA CYS A 106 24.32 24.93 -11.07
C CYS A 106 23.41 25.34 -9.90
N SER A 107 22.85 26.55 -9.95
CA SER A 107 21.95 27.06 -8.89
C SER A 107 20.73 26.17 -8.64
N GLU A 108 20.25 25.45 -9.67
CA GLU A 108 19.15 24.49 -9.55
C GLU A 108 19.58 23.22 -8.80
N GLU A 109 20.80 22.69 -9.04
CA GLU A 109 21.34 21.56 -8.28
C GLU A 109 21.54 21.91 -6.80
N LEU A 110 22.12 23.09 -6.51
CA LEU A 110 22.30 23.59 -5.15
C LEU A 110 20.95 23.68 -4.42
N GLN A 111 19.94 24.26 -5.08
CA GLN A 111 18.59 24.35 -4.52
C GLN A 111 17.94 22.97 -4.34
N LEU A 112 18.14 22.01 -5.25
CA LEU A 112 17.61 20.65 -5.16
C LEU A 112 18.25 19.83 -4.02
N LEU A 113 19.55 20.01 -3.76
CA LEU A 113 20.26 19.34 -2.66
C LEU A 113 19.72 19.80 -1.30
N ASP A 114 19.62 21.11 -1.09
CA ASP A 114 19.11 21.68 0.17
C ASP A 114 17.59 21.50 0.34
N ASN A 115 16.80 21.45 -0.75
CA ASN A 115 15.36 21.21 -0.70
C ASN A 115 14.96 19.83 -0.12
N GLU A 116 15.88 18.86 0.01
CA GLU A 116 15.60 17.62 0.77
C GLU A 116 15.73 17.79 2.30
N GLY A 117 16.15 18.95 2.79
CA GLY A 117 16.19 19.28 4.23
C GLY A 117 17.20 18.46 5.03
N ARG A 118 18.38 18.23 4.45
CA ARG A 118 19.36 17.23 4.92
C ARG A 118 20.46 17.77 5.83
N ALA A 119 20.52 19.07 6.07
CA ALA A 119 21.58 19.71 6.85
C ALA A 119 21.06 20.85 7.74
N VAL A 120 21.61 20.94 8.95
CA VAL A 120 21.54 22.10 9.84
C VAL A 120 22.94 22.39 10.36
N ILE A 121 23.35 23.65 10.31
CA ILE A 121 24.65 24.11 10.82
C ILE A 121 24.40 24.99 12.06
N THR A 122 25.21 24.82 13.10
CA THR A 122 25.22 25.70 14.29
C THR A 122 26.66 26.04 14.68
N GLN A 123 26.93 27.31 15.01
CA GLN A 123 28.24 27.76 15.47
C GLN A 123 28.23 28.16 16.95
N HIS A 124 29.25 27.70 17.67
CA HIS A 124 29.36 27.82 19.12
C HIS A 124 30.73 28.40 19.46
N ASN A 125 30.77 29.26 20.49
CA ASN A 125 32.02 29.67 21.09
C ASN A 125 32.45 28.63 22.13
N ILE A 126 33.70 28.20 22.07
CA ILE A 126 34.33 27.34 23.07
C ILE A 126 35.54 28.05 23.68
N LYS A 127 35.78 27.82 24.96
CA LYS A 127 36.99 28.28 25.66
C LYS A 127 38.03 27.17 25.66
N PHE A 128 39.24 27.48 25.19
CA PHE A 128 40.40 26.59 25.17
C PHE A 128 41.64 27.37 25.59
N GLN A 129 42.36 26.91 26.64
CA GLN A 129 43.59 27.54 27.15
C GLN A 129 43.50 29.07 27.29
N ASP A 130 42.39 29.54 27.89
CA ASP A 130 42.03 30.96 28.05
C ASP A 130 41.82 31.79 26.77
N GLN A 131 41.88 31.18 25.58
CA GLN A 131 41.42 31.77 24.32
C GLN A 131 39.98 31.36 24.01
N GLU A 132 39.27 32.19 23.24
CA GLU A 132 37.96 31.86 22.64
C GLU A 132 38.15 31.40 21.20
N GLN A 133 37.51 30.29 20.84
CA GLN A 133 37.55 29.70 19.50
C GLN A 133 36.14 29.35 19.04
N ILE A 134 35.92 29.31 17.72
CA ILE A 134 34.64 28.93 17.11
C ILE A 134 34.67 27.44 16.75
N VAL A 135 33.63 26.71 17.13
CA VAL A 135 33.36 25.36 16.63
C VAL A 135 32.04 25.34 15.87
N THR A 136 32.09 24.92 14.60
CA THR A 136 30.93 24.71 13.74
C THR A 136 30.50 23.24 13.79
N VAL A 137 29.26 22.99 14.19
CA VAL A 137 28.65 21.65 14.15
C VAL A 137 27.71 21.56 12.94
N ILE A 138 28.02 20.65 12.02
CA ILE A 138 27.22 20.33 10.83
C ILE A 138 26.48 19.01 11.08
N ASN A 139 25.17 19.09 11.29
CA ASN A 139 24.26 17.95 11.44
C ASN A 139 23.75 17.52 10.06
N VAL A 140 24.08 16.29 9.62
CA VAL A 140 23.76 15.79 8.28
C VAL A 140 23.00 14.47 8.26
N TYR A 141 22.07 14.35 7.31
CA TYR A 141 21.42 13.10 6.91
C TYR A 141 21.72 12.84 5.44
N CYS A 142 22.85 12.20 5.14
CA CYS A 142 23.33 11.99 3.78
C CYS A 142 22.39 11.06 2.99
N PRO A 143 22.17 11.29 1.68
CA PRO A 143 21.24 10.47 0.90
C PRO A 143 21.61 8.98 0.90
N ARG A 144 20.62 8.10 1.09
CA ARG A 144 20.74 6.67 0.80
C ARG A 144 20.84 6.45 -0.72
N ALA A 145 21.79 5.62 -1.13
CA ALA A 145 21.85 5.11 -2.51
C ALA A 145 20.90 3.91 -2.64
N ASP A 146 20.10 3.91 -3.70
CA ASP A 146 19.13 2.87 -4.02
C ASP A 146 19.63 2.13 -5.29
N PRO A 147 19.88 0.81 -5.24
CA PRO A 147 20.37 0.05 -6.40
C PRO A 147 19.47 0.13 -7.64
N GLU A 148 18.15 0.31 -7.46
CA GLU A 148 17.20 0.41 -8.56
C GLU A 148 17.16 1.81 -9.20
N LYS A 149 17.77 2.82 -8.55
CA LYS A 149 17.60 4.24 -8.91
C LYS A 149 18.97 4.92 -9.02
N PRO A 150 19.68 4.77 -10.16
CA PRO A 150 21.04 5.30 -10.34
C PRO A 150 21.14 6.82 -10.12
N GLU A 151 20.06 7.56 -10.37
CA GLU A 151 19.94 8.98 -10.05
C GLU A 151 20.18 9.28 -8.55
N ARG A 152 19.74 8.41 -7.63
CA ARG A 152 20.01 8.57 -6.19
C ARG A 152 21.48 8.33 -5.83
N LYS A 153 22.18 7.47 -6.57
CA LYS A 153 23.63 7.31 -6.45
C LYS A 153 24.36 8.59 -6.86
N GLN A 154 23.93 9.24 -7.94
CA GLN A 154 24.50 10.53 -8.37
C GLN A 154 24.18 11.66 -7.37
N PHE A 155 22.92 11.77 -6.94
CA PHE A 155 22.49 12.77 -5.94
C PHE A 155 23.28 12.64 -4.61
N LYS A 156 23.54 11.40 -4.15
CA LYS A 156 24.39 11.14 -2.97
C LYS A 156 25.82 11.67 -3.15
N LEU A 157 26.41 11.50 -4.33
CA LEU A 157 27.79 11.95 -4.60
C LEU A 157 27.88 13.47 -4.75
N GLN A 158 26.90 14.13 -5.36
CA GLN A 158 26.80 15.59 -5.37
C GLN A 158 26.65 16.15 -3.94
N PHE A 159 25.81 15.53 -3.09
CA PHE A 159 25.66 15.91 -1.68
C PHE A 159 26.97 15.76 -0.89
N TYR A 160 27.70 14.66 -1.07
CA TYR A 160 29.02 14.47 -0.46
C TYR A 160 30.04 15.53 -0.89
N LYS A 161 30.06 15.89 -2.18
CA LYS A 161 30.95 16.94 -2.70
C LYS A 161 30.62 18.30 -2.09
N LEU A 162 29.34 18.67 -2.04
CA LEU A 162 28.88 19.92 -1.43
C LEU A 162 29.20 19.97 0.07
N LEU A 163 28.96 18.88 0.81
CA LEU A 163 29.30 18.76 2.22
C LEU A 163 30.81 18.91 2.47
N GLN A 164 31.64 18.32 1.61
CA GLN A 164 33.09 18.48 1.69
C GLN A 164 33.51 19.92 1.43
N CYS A 165 33.06 20.56 0.35
CA CYS A 165 33.34 21.97 0.07
C CYS A 165 32.93 22.88 1.24
N ARG A 166 31.74 22.63 1.82
CA ARG A 166 31.21 23.41 2.95
C ARG A 166 32.06 23.26 4.21
N ALA A 167 32.38 22.03 4.60
CA ALA A 167 33.16 21.74 5.79
C ALA A 167 34.62 22.22 5.67
N GLU A 168 35.23 22.07 4.50
CA GLU A 168 36.61 22.54 4.27
C GLU A 168 36.73 24.06 4.15
N ALA A 169 35.69 24.75 3.68
CA ALA A 169 35.64 26.21 3.66
C ALA A 169 35.56 26.80 5.07
N LEU A 170 34.68 26.26 5.92
CA LEU A 170 34.56 26.65 7.32
C LEU A 170 35.85 26.42 8.12
N LEU A 171 36.56 25.31 7.83
CA LEU A 171 37.87 25.03 8.43
C LEU A 171 38.97 25.99 7.93
N LYS A 172 38.91 26.41 6.66
CA LYS A 172 39.82 27.42 6.10
C LYS A 172 39.57 28.83 6.67
N ASP A 173 38.33 29.10 7.08
CA ASP A 173 37.91 30.36 7.71
C ASP A 173 38.35 30.50 9.18
N GLY A 174 38.99 29.48 9.76
CA GLY A 174 39.49 29.47 11.13
C GLY A 174 38.53 28.91 12.18
N SER A 175 37.40 28.32 11.78
CA SER A 175 36.53 27.57 12.68
C SER A 175 36.95 26.11 12.77
N HIS A 176 36.96 25.53 13.97
CA HIS A 176 36.99 24.07 14.12
C HIS A 176 35.67 23.47 13.61
N VAL A 177 35.69 22.28 13.01
CA VAL A 177 34.52 21.72 12.31
C VAL A 177 34.24 20.29 12.76
N ILE A 178 33.02 20.07 13.27
CA ILE A 178 32.46 18.75 13.55
C ILE A 178 31.37 18.45 12.51
N VAL A 179 31.51 17.34 11.77
CA VAL A 179 30.48 16.83 10.85
C VAL A 179 29.93 15.52 11.41
N LEU A 180 28.63 15.46 11.71
CA LEU A 180 28.04 14.31 12.41
C LEU A 180 26.65 13.91 11.90
N GLY A 181 26.29 12.64 12.14
CA GLY A 181 25.03 12.04 11.71
C GLY A 181 25.20 10.83 10.79
N ASP A 182 24.09 10.44 10.17
CA ASP A 182 24.00 9.28 9.28
C ASP A 182 24.55 9.62 7.88
N ILE A 183 25.70 9.04 7.58
CA ILE A 183 26.41 9.19 6.31
C ILE A 183 25.85 8.22 5.24
N ASN A 184 25.07 7.21 5.62
CA ASN A 184 24.56 6.16 4.74
C ASN A 184 25.70 5.48 3.93
N THR A 185 26.86 5.24 4.56
CA THR A 185 28.00 4.48 4.01
C THR A 185 28.88 3.93 5.14
N SER A 186 29.11 2.62 5.13
CA SER A 186 30.07 1.94 6.02
C SER A 186 31.49 2.08 5.46
N HIS A 187 32.42 2.63 6.25
CA HIS A 187 33.75 3.06 5.81
C HIS A 187 34.70 1.90 5.53
N ARG A 188 35.01 1.08 6.54
CA ARG A 188 35.97 -0.04 6.47
C ARG A 188 35.23 -1.38 6.61
N GLN A 189 35.87 -2.50 6.25
CA GLN A 189 35.23 -3.83 6.37
C GLN A 189 34.81 -4.15 7.83
N ILE A 190 35.58 -3.70 8.82
CA ILE A 190 35.27 -3.81 10.26
C ILE A 190 34.00 -3.03 10.69
N ASP A 191 33.49 -2.15 9.83
CA ASP A 191 32.27 -1.36 10.02
C ASP A 191 31.03 -2.02 9.36
N HIS A 192 31.13 -3.30 8.98
CA HIS A 192 30.06 -4.08 8.33
C HIS A 192 30.06 -5.54 8.85
N CYS A 193 28.89 -6.10 9.17
CA CYS A 193 28.82 -7.46 9.73
C CYS A 193 29.15 -8.60 8.75
N ASP A 194 28.70 -8.47 7.50
CA ASP A 194 28.90 -9.47 6.44
C ASP A 194 29.06 -8.74 5.08
N PRO A 195 30.28 -8.30 4.73
CA PRO A 195 30.52 -7.59 3.47
C PRO A 195 30.40 -8.55 2.29
N SER A 196 29.28 -8.43 1.54
CA SER A 196 28.93 -9.31 0.40
C SER A 196 30.04 -9.51 -0.62
N ASP A 197 30.82 -8.45 -0.87
CA ASP A 197 31.84 -8.38 -1.90
C ASP A 197 33.15 -7.93 -1.24
N ILE A 198 33.94 -8.87 -0.72
CA ILE A 198 35.18 -8.59 0.01
C ILE A 198 36.23 -7.93 -0.89
N GLU A 199 36.36 -8.41 -2.12
CA GLU A 199 37.35 -7.94 -3.10
C GLU A 199 37.04 -6.51 -3.60
N ASP A 200 35.77 -6.22 -3.93
CA ASP A 200 35.31 -4.91 -4.38
C ASP A 200 34.91 -3.94 -3.24
N PHE A 201 35.13 -4.30 -1.97
CA PHE A 201 34.62 -3.48 -0.85
C PHE A 201 35.15 -2.03 -0.91
N SER A 202 36.42 -1.83 -1.27
CA SER A 202 37.02 -0.49 -1.41
C SER A 202 36.50 0.31 -2.60
N GLU A 203 35.91 -0.35 -3.60
CA GLU A 203 35.56 0.28 -4.87
C GLU A 203 34.28 1.11 -4.84
N ASN A 204 33.48 1.01 -3.78
CA ASN A 204 32.28 1.82 -3.61
C ASN A 204 32.62 3.34 -3.62
N PRO A 205 32.03 4.16 -4.53
CA PRO A 205 32.34 5.58 -4.64
C PRO A 205 32.18 6.40 -3.34
N GLY A 206 31.28 5.98 -2.44
CA GLY A 206 31.14 6.62 -1.13
C GLY A 206 32.29 6.32 -0.16
N ARG A 207 32.89 5.12 -0.25
CA ARG A 207 34.11 4.77 0.50
C ARG A 207 35.33 5.47 -0.10
N LYS A 208 35.41 5.61 -1.43
CA LYS A 208 36.41 6.44 -2.11
C LYS A 208 36.27 7.94 -1.81
N TRP A 209 35.10 8.41 -1.39
CA TRP A 209 34.93 9.75 -0.83
C TRP A 209 35.43 9.81 0.62
N LEU A 210 34.96 8.92 1.50
CA LEU A 210 35.42 8.86 2.90
C LEU A 210 36.95 8.73 3.03
N ASN A 211 37.60 7.92 2.20
CA ASN A 211 39.06 7.77 2.17
C ASN A 211 39.84 9.02 1.74
N ARG A 212 39.18 10.03 1.15
CA ARG A 212 39.78 11.33 0.80
C ARG A 212 39.37 12.44 1.76
N PHE A 213 38.18 12.34 2.35
CA PHE A 213 37.68 13.26 3.36
C PHE A 213 38.39 13.06 4.71
N LEU A 214 38.62 11.80 5.08
CA LEU A 214 39.24 11.39 6.34
C LEU A 214 40.76 11.20 6.21
N HIS A 215 41.47 11.52 7.28
CA HIS A 215 42.90 11.29 7.42
C HIS A 215 43.19 9.79 7.57
N GLY A 216 44.29 9.32 6.97
CA GLY A 216 44.73 7.92 7.04
C GLY A 216 45.26 7.56 8.42
N GLY A 217 44.39 7.17 9.36
CA GLY A 217 44.77 6.79 10.72
C GLY A 217 45.60 5.51 10.78
N GLY A 218 46.92 5.65 10.76
CA GLY A 218 47.89 4.57 10.85
C GLY A 218 49.10 4.95 11.70
N GLN A 219 49.32 4.19 12.77
CA GLN A 219 50.40 4.32 13.77
C GLN A 219 50.37 5.58 14.65
N LYS A 220 50.82 5.41 15.89
CA LYS A 220 51.32 6.51 16.72
C LYS A 220 52.77 6.78 16.30
N GLU A 221 53.14 8.04 16.20
CA GLU A 221 54.55 8.45 16.17
C GLU A 221 55.10 8.35 17.60
N GLU A 222 55.65 7.18 17.97
CA GLU A 222 56.36 7.01 19.23
C GLU A 222 57.82 7.44 19.09
N GLY A 223 58.09 8.70 19.45
CA GLY A 223 59.39 9.17 19.91
C GLY A 223 60.46 9.40 18.85
N LYS A 224 60.64 10.67 18.47
CA LYS A 224 61.97 11.26 18.22
C LYS A 224 61.94 12.77 18.35
N ASP A 225 62.85 13.29 19.17
CA ASP A 225 63.05 14.73 19.39
C ASP A 225 64.09 15.25 18.38
N GLU A 226 63.69 16.18 17.52
CA GLU A 226 64.60 17.02 16.71
C GLU A 226 64.06 18.47 16.75
N GLU A 227 64.95 19.46 16.81
CA GLU A 227 64.65 20.86 17.17
C GLU A 227 64.16 21.74 15.99
N PRO A 228 63.55 22.92 16.24
CA PRO A 228 62.98 23.76 15.18
C PRO A 228 64.03 24.66 14.50
N ASP A 229 64.50 24.25 13.33
CA ASP A 229 65.21 25.13 12.39
C ASP A 229 64.23 25.97 11.55
N GLU A 230 64.59 27.23 11.31
CA GLU A 230 63.82 28.19 10.50
C GLU A 230 64.16 28.10 8.99
N GLU A 231 63.41 28.84 8.17
CA GLU A 231 63.65 29.11 6.73
C GLU A 231 63.72 27.91 5.75
N SER A 232 62.60 27.65 5.06
CA SER A 232 62.64 27.56 3.58
C SER A 232 61.24 27.68 2.97
N GLU A 233 61.10 28.57 1.99
CA GLU A 233 59.83 28.84 1.29
C GLU A 233 59.84 28.27 -0.14
N VAL A 234 58.66 27.83 -0.61
CA VAL A 234 58.29 27.60 -2.02
C VAL A 234 58.82 26.34 -2.76
N THR A 235 57.88 25.69 -3.48
CA THR A 235 58.04 24.67 -4.55
C THR A 235 58.63 23.28 -4.23
N SER A 236 57.73 22.34 -3.94
CA SER A 236 57.44 21.27 -4.92
C SER A 236 56.00 20.74 -4.75
N THR A 237 55.34 20.41 -5.86
CA THR A 237 53.96 19.89 -5.87
C THR A 237 53.92 18.36 -5.88
N ASP A 238 52.82 17.81 -5.36
CA ASP A 238 52.44 16.38 -5.33
C ASP A 238 52.87 15.57 -4.07
N SER A 239 52.63 16.15 -2.89
CA SER A 239 52.42 15.38 -1.66
C SER A 239 50.95 14.94 -1.56
N THR A 240 50.71 13.62 -1.63
CA THR A 240 49.38 13.01 -1.72
C THR A 240 48.37 13.54 -0.70
N HIS A 241 47.25 14.08 -1.19
CA HIS A 241 46.18 14.66 -0.35
C HIS A 241 45.67 13.71 0.75
N SER A 242 46.16 13.91 1.99
CA SER A 242 45.55 13.32 3.19
C SER A 242 44.29 14.09 3.58
N GLY A 243 43.20 13.40 3.96
CA GLY A 243 41.99 14.05 4.43
C GLY A 243 42.20 14.91 5.68
N LYS A 244 41.35 15.94 5.84
CA LYS A 244 41.42 16.95 6.91
C LYS A 244 40.68 16.54 8.18
N PHE A 245 39.76 15.57 8.08
CA PHE A 245 38.88 15.14 9.16
C PHE A 245 39.29 13.78 9.74
N VAL A 246 38.86 13.46 10.95
CA VAL A 246 39.15 12.22 11.67
C VAL A 246 37.85 11.58 12.15
N ASP A 247 37.70 10.28 11.90
CA ASP A 247 36.66 9.43 12.50
C ASP A 247 36.97 9.23 13.98
N THR A 248 36.34 10.03 14.84
CA THR A 248 36.64 10.09 16.28
C THR A 248 36.46 8.74 16.95
N PHE A 249 35.40 8.00 16.61
CA PHE A 249 35.19 6.63 17.10
C PHE A 249 36.36 5.70 16.71
N ARG A 250 36.91 5.81 15.50
CA ARG A 250 38.08 5.00 15.09
C ARG A 250 39.44 5.55 15.52
N TYR A 251 39.48 6.78 16.02
CA TYR A 251 40.64 7.32 16.73
C TYR A 251 40.78 6.68 18.13
N PHE A 252 39.71 6.64 18.92
CA PHE A 252 39.72 5.99 20.25
C PHE A 252 39.58 4.46 20.17
N HIS A 253 38.89 3.93 19.17
CA HIS A 253 38.59 2.50 19.03
C HIS A 253 38.97 1.94 17.63
N PRO A 254 40.25 2.00 17.24
CA PRO A 254 40.71 1.62 15.90
C PRO A 254 40.44 0.15 15.52
N THR A 255 40.46 -0.75 16.51
CA THR A 255 40.39 -2.21 16.37
C THR A 255 39.10 -2.85 16.89
N ARG A 256 38.19 -2.08 17.51
CA ARG A 256 36.94 -2.59 18.12
C ARG A 256 36.01 -3.17 17.04
N THR A 257 35.87 -4.49 17.00
CA THR A 257 34.92 -5.21 16.14
C THR A 257 33.49 -5.09 16.66
N ASN A 258 32.51 -5.44 15.83
CA ASN A 258 31.08 -5.48 16.19
C ASN A 258 30.50 -4.16 16.74
N ALA A 259 31.15 -3.03 16.45
CA ALA A 259 30.68 -1.69 16.78
C ALA A 259 29.85 -1.12 15.62
N PHE A 260 28.64 -1.65 15.47
CA PHE A 260 27.66 -1.20 14.49
C PHE A 260 26.74 -0.14 15.10
N THR A 261 26.10 0.68 14.25
CA THR A 261 25.17 1.73 14.68
C THR A 261 23.78 1.57 14.11
N CYS A 262 23.60 0.77 13.05
CA CYS A 262 22.33 0.53 12.36
C CYS A 262 22.10 -0.98 12.14
N TRP A 263 20.89 -1.48 12.46
CA TRP A 263 20.49 -2.89 12.36
C TRP A 263 19.09 -3.06 11.77
N SER A 264 18.85 -4.13 11.01
CA SER A 264 17.50 -4.41 10.50
C SER A 264 16.53 -4.82 11.62
N THR A 265 15.49 -4.02 11.82
CA THR A 265 14.37 -4.29 12.75
C THR A 265 13.55 -5.50 12.32
N LEU A 266 13.29 -5.66 11.01
CA LEU A 266 12.50 -6.76 10.44
C LEU A 266 13.05 -8.16 10.79
N THR A 267 14.36 -8.29 11.00
CA THR A 267 15.01 -9.55 11.39
C THR A 267 15.45 -9.58 12.85
N GLY A 268 15.17 -8.53 13.64
CA GLY A 268 15.61 -8.40 15.03
C GLY A 268 17.12 -8.26 15.20
N ALA A 269 17.84 -7.84 14.15
CA ALA A 269 19.28 -8.05 14.00
C ALA A 269 20.17 -7.35 15.06
N ARG A 270 19.62 -6.36 15.78
CA ARG A 270 20.26 -5.72 16.95
C ARG A 270 20.56 -6.72 18.07
N GLN A 271 19.68 -7.71 18.29
CA GLN A 271 19.87 -8.76 19.31
C GLN A 271 21.04 -9.70 18.99
N THR A 272 21.32 -9.93 17.71
CA THR A 272 22.49 -10.70 17.23
C THR A 272 23.68 -9.80 16.88
N ASN A 273 23.56 -8.49 17.11
CA ASN A 273 24.49 -7.45 16.67
C ASN A 273 24.98 -7.61 15.21
N TYR A 274 24.05 -7.87 14.29
CA TYR A 274 24.31 -8.05 12.86
C TYR A 274 23.87 -6.79 12.11
N GLY A 275 24.80 -5.86 11.90
CA GLY A 275 24.49 -4.52 11.39
C GLY A 275 25.66 -3.86 10.67
N THR A 276 25.57 -2.54 10.54
CA THR A 276 26.62 -1.70 9.94
C THR A 276 26.85 -0.44 10.77
N ARG A 277 28.06 0.13 10.73
CA ARG A 277 28.29 1.48 11.24
C ARG A 277 28.16 2.46 10.08
N ILE A 278 27.15 3.34 10.16
CA ILE A 278 26.87 4.39 9.15
C ILE A 278 26.64 5.77 9.77
N ASP A 279 26.55 5.83 11.10
CA ASP A 279 26.45 7.04 11.91
C ASP A 279 27.84 7.38 12.45
N TYR A 280 28.26 8.63 12.32
CA TYR A 280 29.62 9.06 12.66
C TYR A 280 29.65 10.41 13.36
N ILE A 281 30.76 10.66 14.06
CA ILE A 281 31.22 11.99 14.45
C ILE A 281 32.61 12.18 13.85
N PHE A 282 32.71 13.01 12.82
CA PHE A 282 33.96 13.48 12.26
C PHE A 282 34.34 14.83 12.87
N ALA A 283 35.61 15.02 13.21
CA ALA A 283 36.15 16.31 13.65
C ALA A 283 37.40 16.66 12.84
N ASP A 284 37.77 17.92 12.72
CA ASP A 284 39.06 18.30 12.13
C ASP A 284 40.24 17.71 12.92
N ARG A 285 41.38 17.50 12.26
CA ARG A 285 42.56 16.82 12.84
C ARG A 285 43.06 17.47 14.13
N GLN A 286 42.92 18.79 14.30
CA GLN A 286 43.38 19.48 15.49
C GLN A 286 42.40 19.26 16.65
N LEU A 287 41.11 19.57 16.47
CA LEU A 287 40.08 19.37 17.47
C LEU A 287 40.02 17.91 17.96
N ALA A 288 40.18 16.95 17.03
CA ALA A 288 40.20 15.51 17.32
C ALA A 288 41.42 15.07 18.16
N ARG A 289 42.57 15.75 18.04
CA ARG A 289 43.80 15.43 18.79
C ARG A 289 43.88 16.15 20.14
N GLU A 290 43.36 17.37 20.21
CA GLU A 290 43.58 18.28 21.35
C GLU A 290 42.38 18.36 22.29
N GLN A 291 41.14 18.30 21.78
CA GLN A 291 39.93 18.52 22.57
C GLN A 291 39.13 17.24 22.85
N PHE A 292 39.07 16.29 21.93
CA PHE A 292 38.34 15.06 22.18
C PHE A 292 39.02 14.20 23.27
N VAL A 293 38.21 13.73 24.21
CA VAL A 293 38.63 12.90 25.36
C VAL A 293 38.12 11.47 25.22
N ASP A 294 36.95 11.30 24.58
CA ASP A 294 36.26 10.02 24.43
C ASP A 294 35.25 10.07 23.26
N ALA A 295 35.00 8.93 22.61
CA ALA A 295 33.96 8.76 21.59
C ALA A 295 33.54 7.29 21.44
N ASP A 296 32.28 6.98 21.76
CA ASP A 296 31.71 5.62 21.70
C ASP A 296 30.29 5.63 21.08
N ILE A 297 29.76 4.46 20.79
CA ILE A 297 28.38 4.19 20.39
C ILE A 297 27.53 3.79 21.60
N MET A 298 26.22 4.03 21.56
CA MET A 298 25.29 3.74 22.66
C MET A 298 24.26 2.63 22.28
N PRO A 299 24.72 1.39 21.96
CA PRO A 299 23.86 0.32 21.41
C PRO A 299 22.75 -0.16 22.35
N GLU A 300 22.79 0.21 23.63
CA GLU A 300 21.74 0.01 24.63
C GLU A 300 20.56 0.99 24.52
N VAL A 301 20.73 2.15 23.87
CA VAL A 301 19.65 3.15 23.72
C VAL A 301 18.71 2.77 22.58
N GLU A 302 17.62 2.10 22.93
CA GLU A 302 16.56 1.70 21.99
C GLU A 302 15.65 2.86 21.54
N GLY A 303 14.79 2.58 20.56
CA GLY A 303 13.80 3.52 20.00
C GLY A 303 13.85 3.52 18.47
N SER A 304 15.06 3.60 17.92
CA SER A 304 15.35 3.58 16.48
C SER A 304 16.01 2.25 16.06
N ASP A 305 16.00 1.97 14.75
CA ASP A 305 16.86 0.97 14.11
C ASP A 305 18.34 1.38 14.11
N HIS A 306 18.62 2.65 14.41
CA HIS A 306 19.95 3.15 14.76
C HIS A 306 20.13 3.35 16.28
N CYS A 307 21.38 3.41 16.75
CA CYS A 307 21.74 3.89 18.09
C CYS A 307 22.41 5.27 18.05
N PRO A 308 22.44 6.01 19.18
CA PRO A 308 23.23 7.22 19.29
C PRO A 308 24.74 6.95 19.14
N VAL A 309 25.47 7.96 18.67
CA VAL A 309 26.93 8.05 18.73
C VAL A 309 27.31 9.27 19.56
N LEU A 310 28.28 9.11 20.45
CA LEU A 310 28.69 10.06 21.48
C LEU A 310 30.11 10.58 21.19
N GLY A 311 30.31 11.88 21.35
CA GLY A 311 31.63 12.52 21.38
C GLY A 311 31.75 13.42 22.61
N LYS A 312 32.87 13.32 23.33
CA LYS A 312 33.14 14.10 24.55
C LYS A 312 34.42 14.90 24.38
N LEU A 313 34.33 16.22 24.60
CA LEU A 313 35.42 17.16 24.49
C LEU A 313 35.72 17.81 25.85
N SER A 314 36.99 18.12 26.09
CA SER A 314 37.50 18.79 27.31
C SER A 314 37.08 20.26 27.40
N CYS A 315 36.92 20.96 26.27
CA CYS A 315 36.56 22.37 26.20
C CYS A 315 35.19 22.70 26.85
N SER A 316 35.05 23.94 27.33
CA SER A 316 33.79 24.48 27.86
C SER A 316 33.10 25.38 26.83
N LEU A 317 31.78 25.26 26.71
CA LEU A 317 30.96 26.11 25.84
C LEU A 317 30.70 27.48 26.48
N ILE A 318 30.65 28.52 25.64
CA ILE A 318 30.28 29.89 26.00
C ILE A 318 28.91 30.17 25.34
N PRO A 319 27.80 30.14 26.09
CA PRO A 319 26.47 30.32 25.52
C PRO A 319 26.23 31.77 25.07
N CYS A 320 25.66 31.95 23.88
CA CYS A 320 25.21 33.26 23.42
C CYS A 320 23.99 33.73 24.25
N SER A 321 23.96 35.03 24.59
CA SER A 321 22.85 35.64 25.34
C SER A 321 21.48 35.61 24.64
N LYS A 322 21.47 35.35 23.33
CA LYS A 322 20.27 35.17 22.51
C LYS A 322 20.54 34.11 21.44
N PRO A 323 19.67 33.13 21.22
CA PRO A 323 19.81 32.23 20.07
C PRO A 323 19.63 32.99 18.74
N PRO A 324 20.21 32.52 17.62
CA PRO A 324 20.08 33.12 16.30
C PRO A 324 18.67 33.00 15.70
N PRO A 325 18.32 33.78 14.66
CA PRO A 325 16.94 33.88 14.13
C PRO A 325 16.33 32.58 13.60
N LEU A 326 17.15 31.59 13.21
CA LEU A 326 16.69 30.26 12.81
C LEU A 326 16.10 29.43 13.97
N CYS A 327 16.31 29.85 15.23
CA CYS A 327 15.76 29.15 16.39
C CYS A 327 14.24 29.06 16.31
N THR A 328 13.71 27.85 16.55
CA THR A 328 12.28 27.55 16.53
C THR A 328 11.43 28.50 17.39
N ARG A 329 11.99 29.01 18.49
CA ARG A 329 11.36 30.00 19.40
C ARG A 329 11.00 31.32 18.72
N TYR A 330 11.55 31.63 17.55
CA TYR A 330 11.23 32.82 16.74
C TYR A 330 10.35 32.54 15.53
N LEU A 331 9.94 31.28 15.29
CA LEU A 331 9.05 30.96 14.19
C LEU A 331 7.71 31.70 14.36
N PRO A 332 7.22 32.42 13.33
CA PRO A 332 5.93 33.13 13.34
C PRO A 332 4.75 32.35 13.89
N GLU A 333 4.80 31.03 13.78
CA GLU A 333 3.85 30.03 14.24
C GLU A 333 3.74 29.92 15.78
N PHE A 334 4.84 30.17 16.52
CA PHE A 334 4.89 30.02 17.99
C PHE A 334 5.09 31.35 18.74
N VAL A 335 5.50 32.44 18.06
CA VAL A 335 5.80 33.75 18.66
C VAL A 335 4.59 34.49 19.26
N GLY A 336 3.37 33.94 19.17
CA GLY A 336 2.15 34.43 19.83
C GLY A 336 1.62 35.80 19.34
N LYS A 337 2.35 36.50 18.47
CA LYS A 337 1.96 37.79 17.90
C LYS A 337 1.07 37.62 16.68
N GLN A 338 -0.10 38.25 16.72
CA GLN A 338 -1.06 38.27 15.61
C GLN A 338 -0.43 38.83 14.33
N GLN A 339 -0.12 37.96 13.38
CA GLN A 339 0.46 38.32 12.09
C GLN A 339 -0.51 39.21 11.30
N LYS A 340 -0.03 40.36 10.80
CA LYS A 340 -0.85 41.22 9.92
C LYS A 340 -1.08 40.51 8.58
N LEU A 341 -2.34 40.47 8.14
CA LEU A 341 -2.78 39.75 6.92
C LEU A 341 -1.99 40.14 5.67
N SER A 342 -1.49 41.38 5.60
CA SER A 342 -0.62 41.87 4.52
C SER A 342 0.66 41.06 4.32
N ARG A 343 1.20 40.41 5.36
CA ARG A 343 2.42 39.59 5.26
C ARG A 343 2.18 38.25 4.53
N PHE A 344 0.94 37.80 4.42
CA PHE A 344 0.52 36.66 3.59
C PHE A 344 0.20 37.04 2.14
N LEU A 345 0.21 38.34 1.79
CA LEU A 345 -0.10 38.86 0.46
C LEU A 345 1.12 39.41 -0.28
N VAL A 346 2.32 39.21 0.27
CA VAL A 346 3.57 39.49 -0.43
C VAL A 346 3.74 38.46 -1.55
N LYS A 347 3.54 38.88 -2.80
CA LYS A 347 3.99 38.09 -3.95
C LYS A 347 5.50 37.96 -3.91
N VAL A 348 6.01 36.76 -4.14
CA VAL A 348 7.40 36.57 -4.53
C VAL A 348 7.49 36.95 -6.01
N ASP A 349 7.81 38.22 -6.27
CA ASP A 349 8.05 38.69 -7.63
C ASP A 349 9.39 38.12 -8.12
N GLN A 350 9.31 37.07 -8.94
CA GLN A 350 10.47 36.52 -9.65
C GLN A 350 10.98 37.55 -10.68
N LYS A 351 12.03 38.30 -10.32
CA LYS A 351 12.90 38.97 -11.29
C LYS A 351 14.14 38.12 -11.55
N PRO A 352 14.50 37.85 -12.82
CA PRO A 352 15.80 37.28 -13.14
C PRO A 352 16.89 38.34 -12.98
N THR A 353 17.98 38.00 -12.31
CA THR A 353 19.18 38.83 -12.25
C THR A 353 20.23 38.26 -13.20
N GLN A 354 20.67 39.08 -14.15
CA GLN A 354 21.91 38.88 -14.91
C GLN A 354 22.90 40.01 -14.56
N PRO A 355 24.22 39.83 -14.80
CA PRO A 355 25.24 40.51 -14.02
C PRO A 355 25.59 41.91 -14.52
N GLU A 356 25.95 42.79 -13.57
CA GLU A 356 26.62 44.06 -13.82
C GLU A 356 28.13 43.85 -14.07
N PRO A 357 28.71 44.37 -15.16
CA PRO A 357 30.16 44.41 -15.41
C PRO A 357 30.82 45.64 -14.77
N ARG A 358 32.15 45.78 -14.95
CA ARG A 358 32.94 46.91 -14.44
C ARG A 358 32.78 48.19 -15.27
N GLU A 359 33.17 49.30 -14.65
CA GLU A 359 33.08 50.70 -15.10
C GLU A 359 33.72 50.99 -16.47
N ALA A 360 33.01 51.77 -17.31
CA ALA A 360 33.58 52.69 -18.30
C ALA A 360 32.51 53.74 -18.75
N ILE A 361 32.95 54.95 -19.10
CA ILE A 361 32.17 56.16 -19.45
C ILE A 361 32.88 56.83 -20.66
N PRO A 362 32.26 57.66 -21.55
CA PRO A 362 30.84 58.05 -21.78
C PRO A 362 30.32 57.70 -23.21
N GLY A 363 29.06 58.09 -23.55
CA GLY A 363 28.51 57.84 -24.90
C GLY A 363 27.19 58.50 -25.36
N SER A 364 26.84 59.71 -24.87
CA SER A 364 25.88 60.70 -25.46
C SER A 364 24.48 60.31 -26.01
N GLN A 365 23.45 61.09 -25.57
CA GLN A 365 22.20 61.45 -26.29
C GLN A 365 21.12 60.33 -26.46
N GLU A 366 19.81 60.57 -26.30
CA GLU A 366 19.00 61.81 -26.14
C GLU A 366 18.00 61.79 -24.95
N GLU A 367 17.39 62.96 -24.74
CA GLU A 367 16.41 63.50 -23.77
C GLU A 367 15.00 62.82 -23.75
N GLU A 368 14.05 63.08 -22.81
CA GLU A 368 14.03 63.65 -21.44
C GLU A 368 12.61 63.54 -20.79
N GLU A 369 12.52 63.52 -19.44
CA GLU A 369 11.36 63.86 -18.57
C GLU A 369 10.02 63.06 -18.59
N ARG A 370 9.14 63.08 -17.55
CA ARG A 370 9.22 63.59 -16.15
C ARG A 370 8.46 62.68 -15.14
N ARG A 371 8.72 63.01 -13.87
CA ARG A 371 8.05 62.74 -12.57
C ARG A 371 6.49 62.92 -12.61
N GLU A 372 5.69 62.64 -11.58
CA GLU A 372 5.91 62.83 -10.13
C GLU A 372 4.99 62.00 -9.20
N ASN A 373 5.09 62.23 -7.89
CA ASN A 373 4.51 61.40 -6.82
C ASN A 373 3.13 61.88 -6.30
N LEU A 374 2.55 61.07 -5.41
CA LEU A 374 1.56 61.35 -4.34
C LEU A 374 0.07 61.02 -4.58
N ASN A 375 -0.34 60.00 -3.81
CA ASN A 375 -1.63 59.77 -3.12
C ASN A 375 -2.39 61.06 -2.65
N PRO A 376 -3.72 61.01 -2.31
CA PRO A 376 -4.41 59.82 -1.76
C PRO A 376 -5.88 59.52 -2.17
N ALA A 377 -6.26 58.28 -1.85
CA ALA A 377 -7.57 57.73 -1.44
C ALA A 377 -8.90 58.53 -1.53
N GLY A 378 -9.98 57.81 -1.90
CA GLY A 378 -11.25 57.90 -1.14
C GLY A 378 -12.58 57.68 -1.87
N ALA A 379 -13.26 56.54 -1.61
CA ALA A 379 -14.69 56.26 -1.88
C ALA A 379 -15.19 56.32 -3.36
N GLY A 380 -16.34 55.72 -3.73
CA GLY A 380 -17.15 54.71 -3.04
C GLY A 380 -18.58 54.51 -3.61
N LYS A 381 -19.18 53.34 -3.35
CA LYS A 381 -20.62 52.95 -3.46
C LYS A 381 -21.30 52.80 -4.85
N LYS A 382 -21.69 51.54 -5.12
CA LYS A 382 -23.05 51.03 -5.51
C LYS A 382 -23.74 51.46 -6.84
N ARG A 383 -23.77 50.49 -7.79
CA ARG A 383 -24.95 49.65 -8.19
C ARG A 383 -26.25 50.30 -8.74
N LEU A 384 -26.52 50.09 -10.05
CA LEU A 384 -27.77 49.63 -10.75
C LEU A 384 -27.34 49.38 -12.23
N LEU A 385 -27.61 48.28 -12.95
CA LEU A 385 -28.83 47.63 -13.49
C LEU A 385 -29.48 48.31 -14.73
N THR A 386 -29.78 47.46 -15.74
CA THR A 386 -30.74 47.61 -16.87
C THR A 386 -30.55 48.76 -17.87
N SER A 387 -30.98 48.71 -19.15
CA SER A 387 -30.96 47.70 -20.23
C SER A 387 -31.89 48.17 -21.37
N ASP A 388 -31.41 48.37 -22.60
CA ASP A 388 -32.20 48.62 -23.84
C ASP A 388 -31.22 48.84 -25.02
N ALA A 389 -31.54 48.71 -26.33
CA ALA A 389 -32.72 48.21 -27.05
C ALA A 389 -32.27 47.56 -28.41
N ALA A 390 -33.20 47.11 -29.27
CA ALA A 390 -32.95 46.06 -30.28
C ALA A 390 -33.18 46.39 -31.79
N ALA A 391 -32.23 45.95 -32.64
CA ALA A 391 -32.41 45.43 -34.02
C ALA A 391 -33.05 46.39 -35.09
N PRO A 392 -33.48 45.99 -36.32
CA PRO A 392 -33.27 44.74 -37.11
C PRO A 392 -32.99 44.92 -38.66
N LYS A 393 -32.83 43.78 -39.40
CA LYS A 393 -32.88 43.58 -40.90
C LYS A 393 -31.64 44.04 -41.73
N GLY A 394 -31.26 43.39 -42.86
CA GLY A 394 -31.59 42.04 -43.37
C GLY A 394 -31.24 41.72 -44.86
N LYS A 395 -30.76 40.48 -45.12
CA LYS A 395 -30.85 39.61 -46.35
C LYS A 395 -30.15 39.96 -47.70
N LYS A 396 -29.43 38.93 -48.23
CA LYS A 396 -29.07 38.62 -49.67
C LYS A 396 -27.99 39.52 -50.35
N ALA A 397 -27.11 39.04 -51.26
CA ALA A 397 -26.78 37.69 -51.76
C ALA A 397 -25.29 37.56 -52.23
N LYS A 398 -24.83 36.33 -52.51
CA LYS A 398 -23.53 35.96 -53.16
C LYS A 398 -23.77 35.65 -54.67
N THR A 399 -22.80 35.40 -55.57
CA THR A 399 -21.67 34.42 -55.54
C THR A 399 -20.69 34.66 -56.72
N VAL A 400 -19.73 33.74 -56.96
CA VAL A 400 -18.57 33.79 -57.90
C VAL A 400 -17.40 34.58 -57.31
N LYS A 401 -16.21 34.02 -57.03
CA LYS A 401 -15.62 32.66 -57.16
C LYS A 401 -14.48 32.55 -56.09
N THR A 402 -13.88 31.42 -55.70
CA THR A 402 -13.94 30.01 -56.18
C THR A 402 -13.97 29.02 -54.98
N SER A 403 -13.12 27.98 -54.97
CA SER A 403 -13.01 26.79 -54.09
C SER A 403 -11.52 26.56 -53.69
N SER A 404 -11.12 25.69 -52.74
CA SER A 404 -11.80 24.55 -52.10
C SER A 404 -11.30 24.19 -50.67
N LYS A 405 -12.12 23.44 -49.92
CA LYS A 405 -11.79 22.48 -48.84
C LYS A 405 -12.70 21.25 -49.04
N PRO A 406 -12.30 20.04 -48.60
CA PRO A 406 -12.95 19.39 -47.43
C PRO A 406 -11.89 18.83 -46.44
N GLN A 407 -12.11 18.53 -45.15
CA GLN A 407 -13.14 17.72 -44.43
C GLN A 407 -13.00 16.19 -44.63
N GLY A 408 -12.86 15.39 -43.56
CA GLY A 408 -12.87 13.91 -43.70
C GLY A 408 -12.43 13.05 -42.48
N SER A 409 -13.41 12.67 -41.64
CA SER A 409 -13.58 11.38 -40.90
C SER A 409 -12.49 10.73 -40.02
N LEU A 410 -12.94 10.21 -38.86
CA LEU A 410 -12.28 9.20 -38.03
C LEU A 410 -12.62 7.79 -38.55
N LEU A 411 -11.88 7.28 -39.55
CA LEU A 411 -12.08 5.89 -40.04
C LEU A 411 -10.81 5.30 -40.67
N ASN A 412 -9.78 5.05 -39.84
CA ASN A 412 -8.49 4.52 -40.31
C ASN A 412 -7.76 3.67 -39.25
N PHE A 413 -8.49 2.82 -38.52
CA PHE A 413 -7.93 2.00 -37.41
C PHE A 413 -8.18 0.48 -37.53
N PHE A 414 -8.58 -0.02 -38.71
CA PHE A 414 -8.83 -1.45 -38.93
C PHE A 414 -8.27 -1.98 -40.25
N LYS A 415 -7.34 -2.94 -40.14
CA LYS A 415 -6.83 -3.85 -41.19
C LYS A 415 -6.00 -3.18 -42.31
N PRO A 416 -5.30 -3.96 -43.16
CA PRO A 416 -4.16 -4.79 -42.75
C PRO A 416 -2.90 -4.51 -43.60
N LYS A 417 -1.72 -4.97 -43.16
CA LYS A 417 -0.50 -4.92 -43.98
C LYS A 417 -0.37 -6.15 -44.88
N LEU A 418 -0.15 -5.91 -46.18
CA LEU A 418 0.61 -6.80 -47.07
C LEU A 418 1.60 -5.95 -47.88
N SER A 419 2.67 -6.58 -48.37
CA SER A 419 3.79 -5.95 -49.08
C SER A 419 3.73 -6.19 -50.59
N ASN A 420 4.41 -5.34 -51.37
CA ASN A 420 4.36 -5.33 -52.83
C ASN A 420 4.94 -6.58 -53.51
N VAL A 421 4.50 -6.78 -54.75
CA VAL A 421 4.84 -7.87 -55.68
C VAL A 421 6.04 -7.50 -56.56
N SER A 422 6.83 -8.51 -56.95
CA SER A 422 7.59 -8.54 -58.22
C SER A 422 7.18 -9.78 -59.03
N SER A 423 7.28 -9.72 -60.36
CA SER A 423 6.53 -10.56 -61.31
C SER A 423 7.33 -11.71 -61.96
N SER A 424 6.67 -12.85 -62.21
CA SER A 424 6.49 -13.33 -63.61
C SER A 424 5.34 -14.35 -63.82
N GLU A 425 4.76 -14.27 -65.02
CA GLU A 425 4.14 -15.30 -65.89
C GLU A 425 3.39 -16.55 -65.36
N LYS A 426 2.04 -16.49 -65.42
CA LYS A 426 1.09 -17.27 -66.29
C LYS A 426 1.50 -18.65 -66.92
N PRO A 427 0.53 -19.51 -67.33
CA PRO A 427 -0.82 -19.81 -66.78
C PRO A 427 -1.35 -21.28 -66.99
N LEU A 428 -2.60 -21.58 -66.60
CA LEU A 428 -3.46 -22.74 -67.02
C LEU A 428 -2.98 -24.17 -66.60
N ASP A 429 -3.78 -25.26 -66.57
CA ASP A 429 -5.23 -25.47 -66.84
C ASP A 429 -5.85 -26.66 -66.04
N LEU A 430 -7.13 -26.95 -66.34
CA LEU A 430 -8.04 -28.05 -66.00
C LEU A 430 -7.48 -29.50 -65.77
N GLY A 431 -8.10 -30.21 -64.81
CA GLY A 431 -8.64 -31.58 -65.04
C GLY A 431 -8.00 -32.82 -64.36
N GLY A 432 -8.86 -33.81 -64.05
CA GLY A 432 -8.63 -35.22 -64.43
C GLY A 432 -7.82 -36.21 -63.55
N VAL A 433 -8.51 -36.90 -62.62
CA VAL A 433 -8.71 -38.38 -62.63
C VAL A 433 -7.49 -39.36 -62.72
N THR A 434 -7.29 -40.11 -61.61
CA THR A 434 -6.76 -41.51 -61.45
C THR A 434 -5.31 -41.93 -61.76
N SER A 435 -4.66 -42.51 -60.73
CA SER A 435 -3.91 -43.81 -60.73
C SER A 435 -2.62 -43.96 -61.58
N THR A 436 -1.64 -44.82 -61.28
CA THR A 436 -1.39 -45.77 -60.17
C THR A 436 -0.02 -45.41 -59.52
N GLN A 437 0.69 -46.14 -58.65
CA GLN A 437 0.67 -47.49 -58.02
C GLN A 437 1.40 -47.32 -56.63
N ASN A 438 1.77 -48.28 -55.76
CA ASN A 438 1.82 -49.74 -55.81
C ASN A 438 1.69 -50.37 -54.39
N SER A 439 1.83 -51.69 -54.34
CA SER A 439 1.97 -52.64 -53.23
C SER A 439 3.02 -52.26 -52.17
N GLN A 440 2.98 -52.75 -50.91
CA GLN A 440 2.40 -54.01 -50.39
C GLN A 440 1.55 -53.86 -49.10
N LYS A 441 1.00 -54.98 -48.61
CA LYS A 441 -0.06 -55.09 -47.58
C LYS A 441 0.26 -56.22 -46.59
N ALA A 442 0.02 -56.00 -45.29
CA ALA A 442 -0.03 -57.06 -44.27
C ALA A 442 -1.07 -56.70 -43.18
N SER A 443 -1.77 -57.69 -42.63
CA SER A 443 -2.82 -57.55 -41.60
C SER A 443 -3.18 -58.94 -41.01
N LEU A 444 -4.20 -59.00 -40.15
CA LEU A 444 -4.67 -60.14 -39.31
C LEU A 444 -3.82 -60.33 -38.02
N LYS A 445 -4.36 -60.78 -36.89
CA LYS A 445 -5.59 -61.59 -36.62
C LYS A 445 -6.60 -60.98 -35.62
N SER A 446 -7.72 -61.68 -35.43
CA SER A 446 -8.89 -61.29 -34.60
C SER A 446 -9.75 -62.51 -34.25
N GLU A 447 -10.03 -62.76 -32.95
CA GLU A 447 -10.84 -63.87 -32.42
C GLU A 447 -11.32 -63.55 -30.96
N GLU A 448 -12.45 -63.98 -30.35
CA GLU A 448 -13.83 -64.30 -30.80
C GLU A 448 -14.87 -64.32 -29.61
N VAL A 449 -15.97 -63.54 -29.72
CA VAL A 449 -17.43 -63.90 -29.55
C VAL A 449 -18.04 -64.49 -28.22
N SER A 450 -19.30 -64.07 -27.88
CA SER A 450 -20.35 -64.68 -26.99
C SER A 450 -20.21 -64.62 -25.43
N SER A 451 -21.24 -64.78 -24.56
CA SER A 451 -22.71 -64.46 -24.61
C SER A 451 -23.46 -64.60 -23.24
N VAL A 452 -24.37 -63.65 -22.93
CA VAL A 452 -25.72 -63.81 -22.30
C VAL A 452 -25.91 -64.23 -20.79
N THR A 453 -26.98 -63.66 -20.20
CA THR A 453 -27.77 -64.00 -18.97
C THR A 453 -27.38 -63.55 -17.53
N ASN A 454 -28.42 -63.13 -16.82
CA ASN A 454 -28.54 -62.76 -15.40
C ASN A 454 -28.43 -63.98 -14.44
N THR A 455 -28.21 -63.77 -13.13
CA THR A 455 -29.27 -63.90 -12.07
C THR A 455 -28.77 -63.30 -10.73
N GLU A 456 -29.69 -62.74 -9.93
CA GLU A 456 -29.58 -62.46 -8.47
C GLU A 456 -29.94 -63.77 -7.65
N PRO A 457 -30.11 -63.84 -6.30
CA PRO A 457 -30.23 -62.78 -5.27
C PRO A 457 -29.61 -63.03 -3.86
N GLU A 458 -29.79 -62.03 -2.97
CA GLU A 458 -29.99 -62.05 -1.49
C GLU A 458 -28.96 -62.75 -0.52
N ARG A 459 -28.42 -62.06 0.53
CA ARG A 459 -28.96 -61.71 1.90
C ARG A 459 -28.79 -62.88 2.91
N THR A 460 -28.59 -62.76 4.24
CA THR A 460 -28.50 -61.67 5.26
C THR A 460 -27.46 -62.10 6.34
N GLU A 461 -26.87 -61.25 7.20
CA GLU A 461 -27.23 -60.86 8.60
C GLU A 461 -26.11 -59.87 9.07
N LEU A 462 -26.27 -58.77 9.84
CA LEU A 462 -27.06 -58.37 11.03
C LEU A 462 -26.43 -58.67 12.41
N VAL A 463 -26.80 -57.84 13.40
CA VAL A 463 -26.40 -57.84 14.84
C VAL A 463 -24.96 -57.33 15.13
N LEU A 464 -24.67 -56.48 16.12
CA LEU A 464 -25.37 -55.31 16.71
C LEU A 464 -24.34 -54.47 17.51
N GLU A 465 -24.75 -53.34 18.07
CA GLU A 465 -23.96 -52.52 19.00
C GLU A 465 -23.74 -53.21 20.36
N ASP A 466 -22.74 -52.81 21.15
CA ASP A 466 -22.97 -51.92 22.31
C ASP A 466 -21.67 -51.47 23.04
N SER A 467 -21.73 -50.28 23.66
CA SER A 467 -21.19 -49.92 24.98
C SER A 467 -19.67 -49.89 25.33
N VAL A 468 -19.18 -49.10 26.33
CA VAL A 468 -19.52 -47.72 26.83
C VAL A 468 -18.55 -47.30 27.96
N LYS A 469 -18.54 -45.99 28.32
CA LYS A 469 -17.89 -45.32 29.48
C LYS A 469 -16.35 -45.11 29.42
N LEU A 470 -15.81 -43.91 29.72
CA LEU A 470 -15.75 -43.11 30.98
C LEU A 470 -14.66 -43.69 31.93
N SER A 471 -13.78 -42.92 32.60
CA SER A 471 -13.88 -41.52 33.06
C SER A 471 -12.51 -40.82 33.24
N THR A 472 -12.53 -39.50 33.49
CA THR A 472 -11.76 -38.67 34.47
C THR A 472 -10.54 -39.29 35.22
N THR A 473 -9.47 -38.56 35.62
CA THR A 473 -9.29 -37.10 35.84
C THR A 473 -7.81 -36.68 35.92
N GLU A 474 -7.53 -35.39 35.68
CA GLU A 474 -6.57 -34.48 36.38
C GLU A 474 -5.06 -34.74 36.66
N GLU A 475 -4.34 -33.61 36.63
CA GLU A 475 -3.18 -33.19 37.44
C GLU A 475 -1.75 -33.75 37.24
N ASN A 476 -0.86 -32.79 36.92
CA ASN A 476 0.48 -32.51 37.50
C ASN A 476 1.46 -33.65 37.90
N GLY A 477 2.71 -33.56 37.44
CA GLY A 477 3.81 -34.34 38.04
C GLY A 477 5.15 -34.34 37.31
N LYS A 478 6.05 -33.43 37.71
CA LYS A 478 7.47 -33.34 37.28
C LYS A 478 8.30 -34.64 37.50
N GLN A 479 9.35 -34.78 36.67
CA GLN A 479 10.67 -35.39 36.98
C GLN A 479 10.77 -36.93 37.20
N VAL A 480 11.92 -37.62 37.03
CA VAL A 480 13.08 -37.44 36.10
C VAL A 480 14.00 -38.70 36.13
N LYS A 481 14.69 -39.03 35.01
CA LYS A 481 15.84 -39.99 34.90
C LYS A 481 15.55 -41.48 35.27
N SER A 482 16.35 -42.49 34.88
CA SER A 482 17.24 -42.68 33.72
C SER A 482 17.74 -44.15 33.62
N LYS A 483 18.31 -44.53 32.45
CA LYS A 483 19.25 -45.67 32.20
C LYS A 483 18.70 -47.13 32.17
N GLN A 484 18.59 -47.69 30.95
CA GLN A 484 19.51 -48.67 30.32
C GLN A 484 20.56 -49.45 31.18
N PRO A 485 21.16 -50.56 30.67
CA PRO A 485 20.68 -51.56 29.66
C PRO A 485 21.14 -53.03 29.94
N SER A 486 20.69 -54.01 29.13
CA SER A 486 21.43 -55.24 28.68
C SER A 486 20.47 -56.24 27.97
N GLU A 487 20.92 -57.33 27.30
CA GLU A 487 21.80 -57.40 26.12
C GLU A 487 21.57 -58.73 25.33
N GLY A 488 21.67 -58.72 23.98
CA GLY A 488 21.85 -59.93 23.13
C GLY A 488 20.58 -60.56 22.50
N ASN A 489 20.67 -61.45 21.49
CA ASN A 489 21.84 -61.85 20.67
C ASN A 489 21.45 -62.63 19.37
N LYS A 490 21.92 -62.19 18.17
CA LYS A 490 22.11 -63.00 16.91
C LYS A 490 20.83 -63.60 16.22
N LYS A 491 20.83 -64.02 14.94
CA LYS A 491 21.85 -64.10 13.85
C LYS A 491 21.19 -64.05 12.46
N GLY A 492 21.89 -63.51 11.44
CA GLY A 492 21.51 -63.56 10.02
C GLY A 492 22.43 -62.64 9.19
N ALA A 493 22.92 -63.07 8.01
CA ALA A 493 24.15 -62.49 7.43
C ALA A 493 23.98 -61.82 6.05
N SER A 494 24.14 -60.48 6.03
CA SER A 494 24.58 -59.71 4.86
C SER A 494 25.20 -58.39 5.34
N SER A 495 26.44 -58.43 5.83
CA SER A 495 27.03 -57.32 6.61
C SER A 495 28.52 -57.05 6.39
N GLY A 496 29.11 -57.52 5.29
CA GLY A 496 30.50 -57.25 4.94
C GLY A 496 30.69 -55.90 4.23
N PHE A 497 29.98 -55.69 3.12
CA PHE A 497 30.14 -54.54 2.22
C PHE A 497 29.59 -53.23 2.81
N TRP A 498 28.38 -53.27 3.40
CA TRP A 498 27.72 -52.06 3.93
C TRP A 498 28.41 -51.44 5.16
N LYS A 499 29.35 -52.15 5.80
CA LYS A 499 30.14 -51.61 6.93
C LYS A 499 31.39 -50.83 6.54
N SER A 500 31.86 -50.93 5.28
CA SER A 500 32.94 -50.08 4.76
C SER A 500 32.43 -48.89 3.93
N VAL A 501 31.19 -48.95 3.45
CA VAL A 501 30.58 -47.89 2.62
C VAL A 501 29.78 -46.86 3.45
N LEU A 502 29.25 -47.25 4.61
CA LEU A 502 28.50 -46.35 5.49
C LEU A 502 29.34 -45.90 6.71
N HIS A 503 30.15 -44.87 6.51
CA HIS A 503 30.44 -43.96 7.62
C HIS A 503 29.12 -43.29 8.02
N GLY A 504 28.61 -43.62 9.20
CA GLY A 504 27.48 -42.90 9.81
C GLY A 504 27.82 -41.42 10.01
N PRO A 505 26.81 -40.54 10.13
CA PRO A 505 27.06 -39.11 10.34
C PRO A 505 27.96 -38.89 11.56
N PRO A 506 28.89 -37.91 11.50
CA PRO A 506 29.90 -37.73 12.54
C PRO A 506 29.26 -37.51 13.91
N ALA A 507 29.88 -38.08 14.94
CA ALA A 507 29.39 -37.99 16.31
C ALA A 507 29.23 -36.50 16.72
N PRO A 508 28.09 -36.12 17.32
CA PRO A 508 27.80 -34.72 17.60
C PRO A 508 28.81 -34.13 18.59
N PRO A 509 29.38 -32.93 18.31
CA PRO A 509 30.28 -32.28 19.25
C PRO A 509 29.53 -31.88 20.54
N PRO A 510 30.18 -31.93 21.71
CA PRO A 510 29.59 -31.46 22.96
C PRO A 510 29.47 -29.93 22.99
N CYS A 511 28.44 -29.37 23.64
CA CYS A 511 28.43 -27.92 23.90
C CYS A 511 29.58 -27.56 24.85
N LYS A 512 30.44 -26.61 24.45
CA LYS A 512 31.56 -26.09 25.26
C LYS A 512 31.19 -25.61 26.67
N VAL A 513 29.91 -25.31 26.93
CA VAL A 513 29.38 -24.83 28.23
C VAL A 513 28.78 -25.96 29.08
N HIS A 514 28.25 -27.03 28.47
CA HIS A 514 27.45 -28.05 29.17
C HIS A 514 27.99 -29.49 29.05
N GLY A 515 28.98 -29.76 28.19
CA GLY A 515 29.51 -31.11 27.94
C GLY A 515 28.56 -32.08 27.22
N GLU A 516 27.27 -31.78 27.19
CA GLU A 516 26.23 -32.61 26.56
C GLU A 516 26.33 -32.61 25.02
N PRO A 517 26.06 -33.74 24.35
CA PRO A 517 26.12 -33.86 22.89
C PRO A 517 25.08 -32.98 22.20
N CYS A 518 25.50 -32.27 21.16
CA CYS A 518 24.61 -31.36 20.43
C CYS A 518 23.62 -32.09 19.51
N VAL A 519 22.47 -31.47 19.26
CA VAL A 519 21.45 -31.93 18.32
C VAL A 519 21.68 -31.29 16.97
N LEU A 520 21.74 -32.12 15.92
CA LEU A 520 21.77 -31.67 14.53
C LEU A 520 20.40 -31.09 14.16
N ARG A 521 20.38 -29.90 13.56
CA ARG A 521 19.18 -29.20 13.07
C ARG A 521 19.39 -28.80 11.61
N THR A 522 18.32 -28.83 10.83
CA THR A 522 18.31 -28.43 9.42
C THR A 522 17.49 -27.16 9.27
N VAL A 523 17.98 -26.18 8.50
CA VAL A 523 17.18 -25.00 8.13
C VAL A 523 16.05 -25.43 7.20
N LYS A 524 14.80 -25.36 7.68
CA LYS A 524 13.59 -25.61 6.88
C LYS A 524 12.95 -24.34 6.30
N LYS A 525 13.45 -23.14 6.65
CA LYS A 525 12.99 -21.87 6.07
C LYS A 525 13.67 -21.66 4.72
N GLU A 526 12.91 -21.23 3.72
CA GLU A 526 13.42 -20.91 2.38
C GLU A 526 14.41 -19.73 2.42
N GLY A 527 15.39 -19.75 1.51
CA GLY A 527 16.51 -18.80 1.46
C GLY A 527 17.87 -19.50 1.28
N PRO A 528 18.98 -18.76 1.21
CA PRO A 528 20.32 -19.27 0.84
C PRO A 528 20.96 -20.24 1.85
N ASN A 529 20.29 -20.51 2.97
CA ASN A 529 20.69 -21.47 3.98
C ASN A 529 19.74 -22.67 4.12
N MET A 530 18.65 -22.73 3.35
CA MET A 530 17.71 -23.86 3.33
C MET A 530 18.46 -25.19 3.09
N GLY A 531 18.09 -26.23 3.83
CA GLY A 531 18.74 -27.54 3.75
C GLY A 531 20.10 -27.64 4.45
N LYS A 532 20.77 -26.52 4.79
CA LYS A 532 22.03 -26.56 5.57
C LYS A 532 21.76 -27.11 6.97
N GLN A 533 22.71 -27.89 7.46
CA GLN A 533 22.65 -28.56 8.76
C GLN A 533 23.66 -27.94 9.73
N PHE A 534 23.32 -27.91 11.02
CA PHE A 534 24.18 -27.34 12.07
C PHE A 534 23.89 -28.00 13.42
N PHE A 535 24.91 -28.05 14.29
CA PHE A 535 24.76 -28.57 15.64
C PHE A 535 24.45 -27.44 16.63
N VAL A 536 23.47 -27.65 17.50
CA VAL A 536 23.13 -26.77 18.64
C VAL A 536 22.96 -27.58 19.92
N CYS A 537 23.12 -26.94 21.07
CA CYS A 537 22.89 -27.60 22.36
C CYS A 537 21.46 -28.17 22.50
N CYS A 538 21.40 -29.37 23.06
CA CYS A 538 20.19 -30.16 23.28
C CYS A 538 19.18 -29.53 24.27
N ARG A 539 19.64 -28.68 25.19
CA ARG A 539 18.81 -28.06 26.25
C ARG A 539 17.68 -27.17 25.70
N PRO A 540 16.58 -26.99 26.46
CA PRO A 540 15.45 -26.15 26.05
C PRO A 540 15.81 -24.66 26.04
N GLN A 541 15.03 -23.87 25.32
CA GLN A 541 15.16 -22.40 25.32
C GLN A 541 14.59 -21.83 26.63
N GLY A 542 15.29 -20.87 27.22
CA GLY A 542 14.94 -20.26 28.51
C GLY A 542 15.68 -18.94 28.71
N HIS A 543 15.39 -18.24 29.81
CA HIS A 543 15.99 -16.95 30.13
C HIS A 543 17.50 -17.08 30.43
N ALA A 544 18.29 -16.07 30.05
CA ALA A 544 19.76 -16.12 30.14
C ALA A 544 20.32 -16.27 31.57
N SER A 545 19.50 -16.01 32.59
CA SER A 545 19.84 -16.21 34.01
C SER A 545 19.64 -17.64 34.52
N ASN A 546 19.12 -18.57 33.69
CA ASN A 546 18.89 -19.97 34.10
C ASN A 546 20.02 -20.89 33.58
N PRO A 547 20.82 -21.53 34.45
CA PRO A 547 21.90 -22.44 34.05
C PRO A 547 21.43 -23.76 33.42
N GLU A 548 20.13 -24.08 33.43
CA GLU A 548 19.55 -25.21 32.70
C GLU A 548 19.06 -24.83 31.28
N ALA A 549 19.12 -23.54 30.90
CA ALA A 549 18.75 -23.08 29.55
C ALA A 549 19.82 -23.44 28.49
N ARG A 550 19.45 -23.32 27.21
CA ARG A 550 20.34 -23.55 26.06
C ARG A 550 21.54 -22.59 26.03
N CYS A 551 22.75 -23.15 26.02
CA CYS A 551 23.97 -22.39 25.69
C CYS A 551 23.93 -21.92 24.22
N ASN A 552 24.45 -20.73 23.92
CA ASN A 552 24.59 -20.16 22.55
C ASN A 552 25.65 -20.90 21.69
N PHE A 553 25.85 -22.20 21.91
CA PHE A 553 26.79 -23.02 21.18
C PHE A 553 26.21 -23.48 19.84
N PHE A 554 26.92 -23.17 18.77
CA PHE A 554 26.56 -23.44 17.37
C PHE A 554 27.83 -23.85 16.59
N ILE A 555 27.76 -24.88 15.75
CA ILE A 555 28.86 -25.28 14.86
C ILE A 555 28.35 -25.99 13.60
N HIS A 556 29.01 -25.75 12.45
CA HIS A 556 28.65 -26.32 11.15
C HIS A 556 29.40 -27.66 10.90
N PRO A 557 28.77 -28.72 10.33
CA PRO A 557 29.36 -30.07 10.24
C PRO A 557 30.62 -30.21 9.38
N PHE A 558 30.94 -29.22 8.54
CA PHE A 558 32.03 -29.30 7.55
C PHE A 558 33.35 -28.65 8.00
N VAL A 559 33.46 -28.18 9.24
CA VAL A 559 34.75 -27.69 9.79
C VAL A 559 35.66 -28.89 10.06
N ARG A 560 36.59 -29.17 9.12
CA ARG A 560 37.70 -30.10 9.38
C ARG A 560 38.56 -29.54 10.52
N LEU A 561 38.58 -30.24 11.66
CA LEU A 561 39.51 -29.97 12.74
C LEU A 561 40.92 -30.36 12.28
N LEU A 562 41.82 -29.38 12.19
CA LEU A 562 43.26 -29.64 12.25
C LEU A 562 43.63 -29.87 13.73
N PRO A 563 44.52 -30.84 14.04
CA PRO A 563 44.91 -31.11 15.41
C PRO A 563 45.90 -30.07 15.93
N GLU A 564 45.60 -29.43 17.06
CA GLU A 564 46.58 -28.67 17.83
C GLU A 564 47.52 -29.62 18.57
N SER A 565 48.84 -29.43 18.48
CA SER A 565 49.81 -30.24 19.22
C SER A 565 50.97 -29.41 19.79
N GLN A 566 51.03 -29.40 21.13
CA GLN A 566 52.20 -29.10 21.97
C GLN A 566 52.68 -27.64 22.08
N VAL A 567 52.98 -27.27 23.32
CA VAL A 567 53.53 -25.98 23.75
C VAL A 567 55.03 -26.14 24.01
N LYS A 568 55.87 -25.22 23.51
CA LYS A 568 57.07 -24.71 24.23
C LYS A 568 57.79 -23.56 23.51
N ARG A 569 57.97 -22.48 24.28
CA ARG A 569 59.23 -21.74 24.56
C ARG A 569 60.25 -21.42 23.45
N ASP A 570 60.55 -20.11 23.43
CA ASP A 570 61.88 -19.48 23.45
C ASP A 570 62.76 -19.41 22.18
N GLN A 571 63.20 -18.16 21.94
CA GLN A 571 64.46 -17.68 21.36
C GLN A 571 64.75 -17.74 19.83
N ASP A 572 65.21 -16.57 19.39
CA ASP A 572 66.31 -16.27 18.48
C ASP A 572 66.29 -16.61 16.97
N SER A 573 66.43 -15.50 16.22
CA SER A 573 67.44 -15.28 15.17
C SER A 573 67.09 -15.51 13.68
N SER A 574 67.30 -14.41 12.95
CA SER A 574 67.95 -14.34 11.64
C SER A 574 67.44 -15.12 10.41
N SER A 575 66.91 -14.31 9.47
CA SER A 575 67.46 -14.15 8.10
C SER A 575 67.01 -15.08 6.96
N GLN A 576 66.68 -14.41 5.84
CA GLN A 576 67.06 -14.76 4.44
C GLN A 576 66.48 -16.08 3.83
N VAL A 577 66.21 -16.22 2.51
CA VAL A 577 66.70 -15.47 1.34
C VAL A 577 65.84 -15.66 0.05
N LYS A 578 65.89 -14.65 -0.85
CA LYS A 578 65.63 -14.66 -2.33
C LYS A 578 64.28 -15.11 -2.95
N ALA A 579 63.85 -14.27 -3.90
CA ALA A 579 62.97 -14.58 -5.04
C ALA A 579 63.69 -15.48 -6.09
N LYS A 580 63.16 -15.85 -7.28
CA LYS A 580 62.52 -15.03 -8.34
C LYS A 580 61.74 -15.96 -9.34
N PRO A 581 61.48 -15.66 -10.65
CA PRO A 581 60.23 -16.04 -11.35
C PRO A 581 60.53 -17.16 -12.40
N PRO A 582 59.96 -17.27 -13.63
CA PRO A 582 58.81 -16.60 -14.28
C PRO A 582 57.88 -17.51 -15.14
N LYS A 583 56.81 -16.95 -15.73
CA LYS A 583 56.68 -16.66 -17.19
C LYS A 583 55.28 -16.24 -17.63
N SER A 584 55.23 -15.54 -18.76
CA SER A 584 54.04 -14.97 -19.42
C SER A 584 53.56 -15.82 -20.60
N VAL A 585 52.25 -15.82 -20.87
CA VAL A 585 51.67 -16.17 -22.18
C VAL A 585 50.65 -15.10 -22.58
N LYS A 586 50.69 -14.65 -23.84
CA LYS A 586 49.63 -13.87 -24.51
C LYS A 586 48.96 -14.74 -25.57
N VAL A 587 47.63 -14.76 -25.64
CA VAL A 587 46.89 -15.12 -26.87
C VAL A 587 45.71 -14.16 -27.06
N THR A 588 45.38 -13.91 -28.32
CA THR A 588 44.58 -12.81 -28.89
C THR A 588 43.06 -12.94 -28.71
N ILE A 589 42.37 -11.80 -28.80
CA ILE A 589 40.90 -11.62 -28.84
C ILE A 589 40.33 -11.96 -30.23
N PRO A 590 39.10 -12.47 -30.31
CA PRO A 590 38.15 -12.00 -31.33
C PRO A 590 36.85 -11.44 -30.72
N VAL A 591 36.25 -10.45 -31.37
CA VAL A 591 34.98 -9.82 -30.96
C VAL A 591 33.82 -10.35 -31.81
N SER A 592 32.70 -10.68 -31.19
CA SER A 592 31.39 -10.82 -31.85
C SER A 592 30.32 -10.04 -31.08
N LYS A 593 29.10 -9.94 -31.63
CA LYS A 593 28.11 -8.92 -31.27
C LYS A 593 26.69 -9.50 -31.22
N MET A 594 25.92 -9.10 -30.21
CA MET A 594 24.48 -9.39 -29.99
C MET A 594 24.12 -10.86 -29.73
N GLU A 595 23.44 -11.13 -28.61
CA GLU A 595 21.98 -11.03 -28.52
C GLU A 595 21.54 -10.73 -27.07
N LEU A 596 20.28 -10.32 -26.89
CA LEU A 596 19.75 -9.81 -25.62
C LEU A 596 18.54 -10.65 -25.15
N GLN A 597 18.79 -11.72 -24.38
CA GLN A 597 17.72 -12.53 -23.80
C GLN A 597 17.27 -12.00 -22.43
N LYS A 598 15.95 -11.87 -22.26
CA LYS A 598 15.31 -11.47 -21.01
C LYS A 598 15.21 -12.65 -20.05
N MET A 599 15.47 -12.42 -18.77
CA MET A 599 14.84 -13.17 -17.68
C MET A 599 14.28 -12.19 -16.65
N ASN A 600 13.03 -12.42 -16.23
CA ASN A 600 12.39 -11.67 -15.16
C ASN A 600 12.77 -12.28 -13.81
N GLY A 601 13.25 -11.46 -12.87
CA GLY A 601 13.22 -11.76 -11.43
C GLY A 601 12.24 -10.81 -10.75
N HIS A 602 11.28 -11.33 -9.97
CA HIS A 602 10.20 -10.52 -9.41
C HIS A 602 9.84 -10.95 -7.97
N SER A 603 10.39 -10.22 -7.00
CA SER A 603 10.24 -10.43 -5.56
C SER A 603 10.55 -9.10 -4.86
N ARG A 604 9.66 -8.37 -4.17
CA ARG A 604 8.37 -8.65 -3.51
C ARG A 604 8.47 -9.33 -2.14
N ASP A 605 8.64 -8.49 -1.11
CA ASP A 605 7.79 -8.34 0.08
C ASP A 605 8.14 -6.95 0.67
N ASP A 606 7.27 -6.08 1.20
CA ASP A 606 6.09 -6.19 2.09
C ASP A 606 6.43 -6.66 3.52
N GLY A 607 6.55 -5.69 4.43
CA GLY A 607 6.88 -5.88 5.86
C GLY A 607 6.51 -4.64 6.68
N PHE A 608 5.30 -4.63 7.23
CA PHE A 608 4.76 -3.62 8.14
C PHE A 608 4.96 -4.08 9.60
N ASP A 609 5.10 -3.16 10.57
CA ASP A 609 3.95 -2.88 11.44
C ASP A 609 4.10 -1.60 12.29
N ASN A 610 2.97 -1.12 12.81
CA ASN A 610 2.85 0.12 13.60
C ASN A 610 3.05 -0.14 15.11
N LEU A 611 3.33 0.93 15.87
CA LEU A 611 3.13 0.98 17.32
C LEU A 611 2.34 2.26 17.69
N GLU A 612 1.22 2.09 18.37
CA GLU A 612 0.24 3.15 18.64
C GLU A 612 0.55 3.99 19.90
N ALA A 613 -0.21 5.09 20.06
CA ALA A 613 -0.12 6.02 21.17
C ALA A 613 -1.06 5.63 22.33
N GLY A 614 -0.64 5.95 23.56
CA GLY A 614 -1.55 6.05 24.71
C GLY A 614 -2.31 7.38 24.69
N ALA A 615 -3.51 7.41 25.26
CA ALA A 615 -4.35 8.59 25.39
C ALA A 615 -4.44 9.07 26.83
N GLU A 616 -4.71 10.36 27.03
CA GLU A 616 -5.42 10.83 28.22
C GLU A 616 -6.22 12.10 27.90
N ARG A 617 -7.08 12.53 28.84
CA ARG A 617 -8.07 13.60 28.65
C ARG A 617 -7.77 14.77 29.57
N ASP A 618 -8.17 15.98 29.16
CA ASP A 618 -8.85 16.90 30.07
C ASP A 618 -9.68 17.94 29.29
N GLU A 619 -10.72 18.50 29.92
CA GLU A 619 -11.75 19.32 29.27
C GLU A 619 -12.12 20.53 30.14
N PHE A 620 -11.77 21.76 29.70
CA PHE A 620 -12.03 22.97 30.52
C PHE A 620 -12.26 24.29 29.74
N LEU A 621 -13.34 24.35 28.95
CA LEU A 621 -14.09 25.57 28.56
C LEU A 621 -13.37 26.68 27.74
N PRO A 622 -14.11 27.67 27.18
CA PRO A 622 -15.26 27.55 26.29
C PRO A 622 -14.98 28.18 24.89
N HIS A 623 -15.94 28.05 23.97
CA HIS A 623 -15.82 28.51 22.57
C HIS A 623 -15.42 29.99 22.38
N LYS A 624 -14.54 30.23 21.39
CA LYS A 624 -14.60 31.40 20.48
C LYS A 624 -14.74 30.91 19.04
N THR A 625 -15.46 31.68 18.23
CA THR A 625 -16.01 31.29 16.91
C THR A 625 -15.15 31.72 15.72
N GLY A 626 -15.25 30.97 14.61
CA GLY A 626 -15.12 31.56 13.28
C GLY A 626 -13.74 31.85 12.67
N VAL A 627 -12.86 30.86 12.53
CA VAL A 627 -11.96 30.78 11.36
C VAL A 627 -11.93 29.35 10.83
N LYS A 628 -12.29 29.16 9.55
CA LYS A 628 -12.39 27.83 8.94
C LYS A 628 -11.26 27.56 7.95
N LYS A 629 -10.24 26.84 8.44
CA LYS A 629 -9.13 26.31 7.65
C LYS A 629 -9.58 25.00 6.99
N GLU A 630 -9.36 24.82 5.69
CA GLU A 630 -9.64 23.53 5.03
C GLU A 630 -8.61 22.48 5.49
N MET A 631 -9.08 21.32 5.95
CA MET A 631 -8.21 20.21 6.34
C MET A 631 -7.67 19.51 5.08
N HIS A 632 -6.36 19.61 4.84
CA HIS A 632 -5.71 18.81 3.81
C HIS A 632 -5.29 17.44 4.38
N PHE A 633 -5.40 16.38 3.58
CA PHE A 633 -5.29 14.99 4.04
C PHE A 633 -4.09 14.28 3.38
N THR A 634 -3.11 13.84 4.19
CA THR A 634 -2.00 12.96 3.76
C THR A 634 -1.38 12.19 4.95
N ASP A 635 -1.98 11.05 5.35
CA ASP A 635 -1.34 10.08 6.28
C ASP A 635 -1.44 8.62 5.79
N PHE A 636 -2.01 8.36 4.61
CA PHE A 636 -2.01 7.05 3.95
C PHE A 636 -1.78 7.23 2.45
N GLU A 637 -0.67 6.69 1.93
CA GLU A 637 -0.40 6.61 0.49
C GLU A 637 -1.01 5.32 -0.07
N GLY A 638 -2.23 5.43 -0.61
CA GLY A 638 -2.98 4.28 -1.12
C GLY A 638 -2.25 3.55 -2.25
N LYS A 639 -2.11 2.21 -2.15
CA LYS A 639 -1.41 1.38 -3.15
C LYS A 639 -2.21 1.19 -4.46
N THR A 640 -3.52 1.43 -4.50
CA THR A 640 -4.36 1.07 -5.66
C THR A 640 -4.41 2.15 -6.74
N SER A 641 -4.35 1.73 -8.01
CA SER A 641 -4.44 2.67 -9.14
C SER A 641 -5.88 3.14 -9.38
N PHE A 642 -6.05 4.31 -10.02
CA PHE A 642 -7.36 4.90 -10.32
C PHE A 642 -8.31 3.93 -11.07
N GLY A 643 -7.77 3.12 -12.00
CA GLY A 643 -8.54 2.08 -12.71
C GLY A 643 -8.95 0.91 -11.81
N MET A 644 -8.06 0.44 -10.93
CA MET A 644 -8.38 -0.62 -9.96
C MET A 644 -9.41 -0.15 -8.93
N SER A 645 -9.37 1.13 -8.52
CA SER A 645 -10.41 1.74 -7.68
C SER A 645 -11.77 1.79 -8.38
N ILE A 646 -11.81 2.05 -9.70
CA ILE A 646 -13.04 1.95 -10.51
C ILE A 646 -13.53 0.50 -10.55
N PHE A 647 -12.66 -0.49 -10.79
CA PHE A 647 -13.07 -1.90 -10.83
C PHE A 647 -13.60 -2.41 -9.48
N ASN A 648 -12.96 -2.06 -8.36
CA ASN A 648 -13.45 -2.41 -7.02
C ASN A 648 -14.82 -1.78 -6.74
N LEU A 649 -14.99 -0.48 -7.01
CA LEU A 649 -16.26 0.19 -6.76
C LEU A 649 -17.36 -0.27 -7.74
N SER A 650 -17.02 -0.56 -8.99
CA SER A 650 -17.93 -1.18 -9.95
C SER A 650 -18.36 -2.57 -9.50
N ASN A 651 -17.46 -3.42 -9.01
CA ASN A 651 -17.84 -4.75 -8.52
C ASN A 651 -18.78 -4.68 -7.29
N ALA A 652 -18.57 -3.70 -6.41
CA ALA A 652 -19.44 -3.43 -5.27
C ALA A 652 -20.85 -2.95 -5.67
N ILE A 653 -20.99 -2.18 -6.76
CA ILE A 653 -22.30 -1.81 -7.31
C ILE A 653 -22.93 -3.01 -8.04
N MET A 654 -22.23 -3.52 -9.06
CA MET A 654 -22.68 -4.49 -10.07
C MET A 654 -23.55 -5.60 -9.49
N GLY A 655 -23.00 -6.31 -8.50
CA GLY A 655 -23.72 -7.16 -7.56
C GLY A 655 -24.63 -8.24 -8.15
N SER A 656 -25.52 -8.74 -7.28
CA SER A 656 -26.62 -9.65 -7.61
C SER A 656 -27.82 -8.90 -8.22
N GLY A 657 -27.94 -7.60 -7.93
CA GLY A 657 -29.07 -6.76 -8.34
C GLY A 657 -29.29 -6.76 -9.87
N ILE A 658 -28.22 -6.92 -10.66
CA ILE A 658 -28.28 -7.00 -12.13
C ILE A 658 -29.25 -8.08 -12.65
N LEU A 659 -29.42 -9.19 -11.93
CA LEU A 659 -30.30 -10.30 -12.34
C LEU A 659 -31.79 -10.01 -12.13
N GLY A 660 -32.12 -9.12 -11.18
CA GLY A 660 -33.50 -8.69 -10.91
C GLY A 660 -33.96 -7.50 -11.76
N LEU A 661 -33.08 -6.90 -12.57
CA LEU A 661 -33.42 -5.67 -13.31
C LEU A 661 -34.39 -5.87 -14.48
N ALA A 662 -34.33 -7.01 -15.17
CA ALA A 662 -35.28 -7.33 -16.24
C ALA A 662 -36.70 -7.54 -15.67
N TYR A 663 -36.81 -8.22 -14.52
CA TYR A 663 -38.06 -8.34 -13.75
C TYR A 663 -38.58 -6.98 -13.26
N ALA A 664 -37.68 -6.13 -12.75
CA ALA A 664 -38.04 -4.78 -12.35
C ALA A 664 -38.54 -3.93 -13.54
N MET A 665 -38.02 -4.14 -14.75
CA MET A 665 -38.50 -3.49 -15.98
C MET A 665 -39.85 -4.05 -16.44
N SER A 666 -40.08 -5.37 -16.42
CA SER A 666 -41.36 -5.96 -16.83
C SER A 666 -42.54 -5.45 -15.99
N ASN A 667 -42.30 -5.17 -14.71
CA ASN A 667 -43.30 -4.64 -13.78
C ASN A 667 -43.53 -3.11 -13.85
N THR A 668 -42.70 -2.35 -14.58
CA THR A 668 -42.89 -0.90 -14.78
C THR A 668 -43.12 -0.49 -16.23
N GLY A 669 -42.79 -1.35 -17.19
CA GLY A 669 -42.57 -0.94 -18.57
C GLY A 669 -41.29 -0.11 -18.74
N ILE A 670 -40.88 0.06 -20.00
CA ILE A 670 -39.56 0.61 -20.38
C ILE A 670 -39.37 2.07 -19.92
N ILE A 671 -40.35 2.95 -20.14
CA ILE A 671 -40.20 4.39 -19.90
C ILE A 671 -40.08 4.68 -18.40
N LEU A 672 -40.96 4.10 -17.60
CA LEU A 672 -40.94 4.27 -16.14
C LEU A 672 -39.68 3.65 -15.53
N PHE A 673 -39.23 2.48 -16.03
CA PHE A 673 -37.95 1.91 -15.62
C PHE A 673 -36.78 2.86 -15.86
N ILE A 674 -36.66 3.42 -17.07
CA ILE A 674 -35.58 4.35 -17.41
C ILE A 674 -35.60 5.60 -16.51
N ILE A 675 -36.78 6.16 -16.24
CA ILE A 675 -36.93 7.32 -15.35
C ILE A 675 -36.47 6.97 -13.92
N LEU A 676 -36.87 5.82 -13.38
CA LEU A 676 -36.46 5.38 -12.04
C LEU A 676 -34.96 5.06 -11.98
N LEU A 677 -34.41 4.36 -12.98
CA LEU A 677 -32.99 4.00 -13.09
C LEU A 677 -32.10 5.26 -13.15
N VAL A 678 -32.45 6.23 -14.01
CA VAL A 678 -31.73 7.51 -14.12
C VAL A 678 -31.83 8.31 -12.81
N SER A 679 -33.02 8.35 -12.21
CA SER A 679 -33.23 9.06 -10.93
C SER A 679 -32.35 8.49 -9.82
N ILE A 680 -32.38 7.18 -9.61
CA ILE A 680 -31.61 6.53 -8.54
C ILE A 680 -30.10 6.61 -8.80
N ALA A 681 -29.64 6.50 -10.04
CA ALA A 681 -28.23 6.71 -10.39
C ALA A 681 -27.73 8.13 -10.07
N ILE A 682 -28.52 9.17 -10.42
CA ILE A 682 -28.21 10.58 -10.11
C ILE A 682 -28.22 10.82 -8.60
N LEU A 683 -29.22 10.30 -7.89
CA LEU A 683 -29.37 10.46 -6.45
C LEU A 683 -28.27 9.72 -5.66
N SER A 684 -27.83 8.55 -6.12
CA SER A 684 -26.66 7.84 -5.58
C SER A 684 -25.36 8.63 -5.79
N ALA A 685 -25.13 9.19 -6.99
CA ALA A 685 -23.97 10.04 -7.24
C ALA A 685 -23.95 11.33 -6.38
N TYR A 686 -25.13 11.92 -6.11
CA TYR A 686 -25.29 13.05 -5.19
C TYR A 686 -25.04 12.67 -3.73
N SER A 687 -25.54 11.51 -3.29
CA SER A 687 -25.25 10.96 -1.96
C SER A 687 -23.75 10.79 -1.72
N ILE A 688 -23.04 10.17 -2.67
CA ILE A 688 -21.58 10.03 -2.59
C ILE A 688 -20.89 11.40 -2.47
N HIS A 689 -21.42 12.43 -3.14
CA HIS A 689 -20.92 13.80 -2.96
C HIS A 689 -21.12 14.33 -1.53
N LEU A 690 -22.30 14.12 -0.92
CA LEU A 690 -22.57 14.50 0.47
C LEU A 690 -21.67 13.72 1.45
N LEU A 691 -21.51 12.42 1.24
CA LEU A 691 -20.66 11.53 2.05
C LEU A 691 -19.19 11.97 2.00
N LEU A 692 -18.64 12.15 0.78
CA LEU A 692 -17.27 12.64 0.58
C LEU A 692 -17.07 14.09 1.01
N ARG A 693 -18.12 14.93 1.03
CA ARG A 693 -18.05 16.30 1.59
C ARG A 693 -18.02 16.26 3.12
N SER A 694 -18.82 15.39 3.74
CA SER A 694 -18.85 15.20 5.19
C SER A 694 -17.51 14.64 5.70
N ALA A 695 -17.03 13.54 5.11
CA ALA A 695 -15.74 12.93 5.42
C ALA A 695 -14.57 13.93 5.28
N GLY A 696 -14.56 14.74 4.21
CA GLY A 696 -13.52 15.74 3.98
C GLY A 696 -13.49 16.90 5.00
N VAL A 697 -14.59 17.19 5.70
CA VAL A 697 -14.65 18.25 6.73
C VAL A 697 -14.06 17.79 8.07
N VAL A 698 -14.06 16.48 8.35
CA VAL A 698 -13.57 15.91 9.63
C VAL A 698 -12.32 15.03 9.50
N GLY A 699 -11.83 14.78 8.28
CA GLY A 699 -10.69 13.89 8.00
C GLY A 699 -11.00 12.39 8.17
N ILE A 700 -12.18 12.02 8.65
CA ILE A 700 -12.57 10.63 8.94
C ILE A 700 -12.86 9.87 7.64
N ARG A 701 -12.25 8.70 7.46
CA ARG A 701 -12.44 7.79 6.31
C ARG A 701 -13.04 6.41 6.65
N ALA A 702 -13.78 6.32 7.75
CA ALA A 702 -14.64 5.18 8.07
C ALA A 702 -16.09 5.64 8.30
N TYR A 703 -17.07 4.88 7.80
CA TYR A 703 -18.48 5.28 7.78
C TYR A 703 -19.09 5.24 9.19
N GLU A 704 -18.68 4.25 9.98
CA GLU A 704 -19.04 4.03 11.37
C GLU A 704 -18.50 5.16 12.27
N GLN A 705 -17.26 5.60 12.01
CA GLN A 705 -16.65 6.75 12.69
C GLN A 705 -17.30 8.09 12.28
N LEU A 706 -17.79 8.21 11.04
CA LEU A 706 -18.56 9.36 10.59
C LEU A 706 -19.89 9.45 11.35
N GLY A 707 -20.57 8.31 11.56
CA GLY A 707 -21.71 8.19 12.47
C GLY A 707 -21.37 8.57 13.91
N ASN A 708 -20.22 8.11 14.43
CA ASN A 708 -19.72 8.50 15.75
C ASN A 708 -19.52 10.03 15.86
N ARG A 709 -19.04 10.68 14.80
CA ARG A 709 -18.81 12.14 14.79
C ARG A 709 -20.10 12.97 14.64
N ALA A 710 -21.20 12.37 14.16
CA ALA A 710 -22.50 13.02 14.01
C ALA A 710 -23.41 12.90 15.26
N PHE A 711 -23.36 11.77 15.98
CA PHE A 711 -24.25 11.46 17.11
C PHE A 711 -23.58 10.74 18.30
N GLY A 712 -22.26 10.63 18.33
CA GLY A 712 -21.55 9.83 19.34
C GLY A 712 -21.82 8.32 19.18
N HIS A 713 -21.64 7.58 20.27
CA HIS A 713 -21.76 6.12 20.27
C HIS A 713 -23.05 5.54 19.63
N PRO A 714 -24.28 6.07 19.86
CA PRO A 714 -25.46 5.55 19.17
C PRO A 714 -25.41 5.75 17.64
N GLY A 715 -24.75 6.82 17.16
CA GLY A 715 -24.49 7.01 15.73
C GLY A 715 -23.49 6.01 15.15
N LYS A 716 -22.44 5.66 15.92
CA LYS A 716 -21.49 4.59 15.56
C LYS A 716 -22.22 3.26 15.40
N MET A 717 -23.03 2.89 16.40
CA MET A 717 -23.79 1.64 16.41
C MET A 717 -24.81 1.60 15.26
N LEU A 718 -25.64 2.63 15.10
CA LEU A 718 -26.67 2.69 14.06
C LEU A 718 -26.07 2.53 12.65
N ALA A 719 -24.99 3.26 12.35
CA ALA A 719 -24.31 3.16 11.06
C ALA A 719 -23.75 1.75 10.82
N ALA A 720 -23.06 1.18 11.81
CA ALA A 720 -22.44 -0.14 11.69
C ALA A 720 -23.48 -1.28 11.60
N CYS A 721 -24.62 -1.18 12.32
CA CYS A 721 -25.74 -2.10 12.19
C CYS A 721 -26.38 -2.05 10.79
N ILE A 722 -26.61 -0.85 10.24
CA ILE A 722 -27.20 -0.68 8.90
C ILE A 722 -26.26 -1.23 7.81
N ILE A 723 -24.94 -0.99 7.91
CA ILE A 723 -23.93 -1.58 7.02
C ILE A 723 -23.92 -3.11 7.14
N THR A 724 -23.96 -3.64 8.37
CA THR A 724 -23.98 -5.09 8.62
C THR A 724 -25.21 -5.75 7.98
N VAL A 725 -26.40 -5.19 8.20
CA VAL A 725 -27.66 -5.70 7.60
C VAL A 725 -27.60 -5.62 6.07
N HIS A 726 -27.10 -4.51 5.51
CA HIS A 726 -26.97 -4.36 4.06
C HIS A 726 -26.04 -5.42 3.44
N ASN A 727 -24.81 -5.50 3.94
CA ASN A 727 -23.79 -6.39 3.39
C ASN A 727 -24.14 -7.88 3.66
N VAL A 728 -24.82 -8.22 4.77
CA VAL A 728 -25.41 -9.56 4.96
C VAL A 728 -26.49 -9.85 3.92
N GLY A 729 -27.36 -8.88 3.61
CA GLY A 729 -28.35 -9.00 2.53
C GLY A 729 -27.72 -9.21 1.14
N ALA A 730 -26.64 -8.48 0.83
CA ALA A 730 -25.89 -8.64 -0.40
C ALA A 730 -25.21 -10.03 -0.50
N MET A 731 -24.53 -10.48 0.56
CA MET A 731 -23.99 -11.85 0.63
C MET A 731 -25.07 -12.92 0.50
N SER A 732 -26.26 -12.67 1.07
CA SER A 732 -27.38 -13.60 0.97
C SER A 732 -27.89 -13.74 -0.46
N SER A 733 -28.03 -12.64 -1.20
CA SER A 733 -28.44 -12.74 -2.61
C SER A 733 -27.35 -13.32 -3.53
N TYR A 734 -26.05 -13.13 -3.25
CA TYR A 734 -25.01 -13.89 -3.95
C TYR A 734 -25.08 -15.40 -3.69
N LEU A 735 -25.25 -15.83 -2.43
CA LEU A 735 -25.36 -17.25 -2.11
C LEU A 735 -26.69 -17.85 -2.58
N PHE A 736 -27.76 -17.06 -2.71
CA PHE A 736 -29.01 -17.53 -3.34
C PHE A 736 -28.78 -17.90 -4.81
N ILE A 737 -28.05 -17.10 -5.58
CA ILE A 737 -27.67 -17.41 -6.98
C ILE A 737 -26.85 -18.71 -7.04
N VAL A 738 -25.98 -18.96 -6.05
CA VAL A 738 -25.25 -20.24 -5.93
C VAL A 738 -26.19 -21.41 -5.56
N LYS A 739 -27.26 -21.17 -4.79
CA LYS A 739 -28.29 -22.17 -4.45
C LYS A 739 -29.18 -22.53 -5.65
N SER A 740 -29.56 -21.56 -6.48
CA SER A 740 -30.43 -21.78 -7.66
C SER A 740 -29.68 -22.33 -8.87
N GLU A 741 -28.57 -21.70 -9.28
CA GLU A 741 -27.96 -21.97 -10.58
C GLU A 741 -26.90 -23.09 -10.56
N LEU A 742 -26.21 -23.34 -9.44
CA LEU A 742 -25.18 -24.39 -9.38
C LEU A 742 -25.71 -25.82 -9.58
N PRO A 743 -26.89 -26.22 -9.04
CA PRO A 743 -27.54 -27.48 -9.39
C PRO A 743 -27.70 -27.67 -10.91
N LEU A 744 -28.20 -26.64 -11.61
CA LEU A 744 -28.50 -26.70 -13.05
C LEU A 744 -27.21 -26.86 -13.88
N VAL A 745 -26.12 -26.22 -13.44
CA VAL A 745 -24.79 -26.39 -14.06
C VAL A 745 -24.26 -27.82 -13.87
N ILE A 746 -24.36 -28.37 -12.65
CA ILE A 746 -23.93 -29.75 -12.36
C ILE A 746 -24.78 -30.76 -13.14
N GLN A 747 -26.10 -30.54 -13.21
CA GLN A 747 -27.04 -31.37 -13.95
C GLN A 747 -26.68 -31.44 -15.44
N ALA A 748 -26.39 -30.30 -16.07
CA ALA A 748 -25.97 -30.22 -17.46
C ALA A 748 -24.62 -30.92 -17.72
N PHE A 749 -23.64 -30.78 -16.82
CA PHE A 749 -22.34 -31.48 -16.93
C PHE A 749 -22.44 -33.00 -16.75
N LEU A 750 -23.44 -33.49 -16.00
CA LEU A 750 -23.66 -34.92 -15.77
C LEU A 750 -24.67 -35.56 -16.75
N SER A 751 -25.30 -34.76 -17.62
CA SER A 751 -26.34 -35.18 -18.58
C SER A 751 -27.52 -35.97 -17.96
N LYS A 752 -27.78 -35.80 -16.66
CA LYS A 752 -28.91 -36.43 -15.95
C LYS A 752 -30.14 -35.54 -15.99
N HIS A 753 -31.18 -35.93 -16.73
CA HIS A 753 -32.44 -35.17 -16.74
C HIS A 753 -33.33 -35.40 -15.51
N GLU A 754 -33.12 -36.47 -14.74
CA GLU A 754 -33.96 -36.82 -13.59
C GLU A 754 -33.40 -36.30 -12.25
N ASN A 755 -34.26 -35.62 -11.49
CA ASN A 755 -33.93 -34.98 -10.22
C ASN A 755 -33.94 -36.00 -9.06
N THR A 756 -33.01 -36.96 -9.11
CA THR A 756 -32.96 -38.21 -8.31
C THR A 756 -32.66 -38.04 -6.82
N GLY A 757 -32.83 -36.84 -6.24
CA GLY A 757 -32.59 -36.56 -4.82
C GLY A 757 -31.11 -36.61 -4.39
N GLU A 758 -30.19 -36.75 -5.33
CA GLU A 758 -28.75 -36.84 -5.06
C GLU A 758 -28.22 -35.58 -4.37
N TRP A 759 -27.38 -35.77 -3.34
CA TRP A 759 -26.92 -34.69 -2.46
C TRP A 759 -26.18 -33.56 -3.19
N PHE A 760 -25.58 -33.85 -4.35
CA PHE A 760 -24.86 -32.89 -5.19
C PHE A 760 -25.75 -32.14 -6.21
N LEU A 761 -27.04 -32.47 -6.29
CA LEU A 761 -28.06 -31.65 -7.00
C LEU A 761 -28.86 -30.77 -6.02
N ASN A 762 -28.79 -31.04 -4.72
CA ASN A 762 -29.48 -30.25 -3.71
C ASN A 762 -28.70 -28.95 -3.39
N GLY A 763 -29.22 -27.82 -3.89
CA GLY A 763 -28.63 -26.48 -3.71
C GLY A 763 -28.30 -26.10 -2.26
N ASN A 764 -29.06 -26.59 -1.27
CA ASN A 764 -28.79 -26.29 0.15
C ASN A 764 -27.52 -26.95 0.67
N TYR A 765 -27.13 -28.13 0.18
CA TYR A 765 -25.82 -28.74 0.52
C TYR A 765 -24.69 -28.09 -0.28
N LEU A 766 -24.93 -27.75 -1.55
CA LEU A 766 -23.93 -27.12 -2.42
C LEU A 766 -23.45 -25.76 -1.89
N ILE A 767 -24.35 -24.89 -1.40
CA ILE A 767 -23.94 -23.60 -0.81
C ILE A 767 -23.06 -23.76 0.44
N ILE A 768 -23.27 -24.79 1.24
CA ILE A 768 -22.44 -25.09 2.41
C ILE A 768 -21.04 -25.52 1.95
N ILE A 769 -20.96 -26.39 0.94
CA ILE A 769 -19.69 -26.85 0.35
C ILE A 769 -18.91 -25.69 -0.29
N VAL A 770 -19.55 -24.86 -1.12
CA VAL A 770 -18.92 -23.67 -1.72
C VAL A 770 -18.49 -22.67 -0.63
N SER A 771 -19.32 -22.47 0.40
CA SER A 771 -19.00 -21.60 1.53
C SER A 771 -17.78 -22.08 2.31
N ALA A 772 -17.67 -23.38 2.58
CA ALA A 772 -16.58 -23.96 3.35
C ALA A 772 -15.27 -24.09 2.54
N CYS A 773 -15.35 -24.53 1.29
CA CYS A 773 -14.18 -24.88 0.48
C CYS A 773 -13.60 -23.71 -0.33
N ILE A 774 -14.41 -22.70 -0.67
CA ILE A 774 -13.98 -21.57 -1.53
C ILE A 774 -14.10 -20.25 -0.77
N ILE A 775 -15.28 -19.90 -0.26
CA ILE A 775 -15.55 -18.57 0.25
C ILE A 775 -14.86 -18.34 1.60
N LEU A 776 -14.88 -19.29 2.53
CA LEU A 776 -14.23 -19.17 3.83
C LEU A 776 -12.70 -18.99 3.70
N PRO A 777 -11.95 -19.81 2.93
CA PRO A 777 -10.52 -19.58 2.70
C PRO A 777 -10.19 -18.20 2.12
N LEU A 778 -10.96 -17.72 1.13
CA LEU A 778 -10.79 -16.39 0.55
C LEU A 778 -11.15 -15.27 1.54
N ALA A 779 -12.22 -15.44 2.32
CA ALA A 779 -12.64 -14.50 3.34
C ALA A 779 -11.60 -14.38 4.48
N LEU A 780 -10.89 -15.45 4.83
CA LEU A 780 -9.83 -15.45 5.84
C LEU A 780 -8.53 -14.75 5.40
N MET A 781 -8.46 -14.22 4.16
CA MET A 781 -7.34 -13.38 3.73
C MET A 781 -7.27 -12.07 4.54
N LYS A 782 -6.04 -11.69 4.91
CA LYS A 782 -5.74 -10.52 5.77
C LYS A 782 -5.75 -9.17 5.05
N GLN A 783 -5.45 -9.13 3.74
CA GLN A 783 -5.27 -7.90 2.98
C GLN A 783 -6.05 -7.92 1.67
N LEU A 784 -6.77 -6.85 1.37
CA LEU A 784 -7.60 -6.70 0.17
C LEU A 784 -6.79 -6.45 -1.12
N GLY A 785 -5.48 -6.16 -1.01
CA GLY A 785 -4.65 -5.67 -2.12
C GLY A 785 -4.48 -6.62 -3.31
N TYR A 786 -4.79 -7.91 -3.17
CA TYR A 786 -4.79 -8.89 -4.26
C TYR A 786 -6.16 -8.98 -4.96
N LEU A 787 -7.24 -8.54 -4.30
CA LEU A 787 -8.64 -8.74 -4.70
C LEU A 787 -9.09 -7.80 -5.84
N GLY A 788 -8.30 -6.77 -6.16
CA GLY A 788 -8.58 -5.90 -7.31
C GLY A 788 -8.53 -6.61 -8.66
N TYR A 789 -7.73 -7.68 -8.77
CA TYR A 789 -7.69 -8.52 -9.97
C TYR A 789 -8.94 -9.41 -10.08
N THR A 790 -9.45 -9.93 -8.96
CA THR A 790 -10.71 -10.70 -8.94
C THR A 790 -11.93 -9.80 -9.20
N SER A 791 -11.93 -8.54 -8.74
CA SER A 791 -12.94 -7.53 -9.12
C SER A 791 -12.97 -7.30 -10.64
N GLY A 792 -11.80 -7.16 -11.28
CA GLY A 792 -11.68 -7.00 -12.74
C GLY A 792 -12.12 -8.23 -13.54
N PHE A 793 -11.84 -9.44 -13.02
CA PHE A 793 -12.31 -10.69 -13.60
C PHE A 793 -13.83 -10.85 -13.48
N SER A 794 -14.40 -10.62 -12.29
CA SER A 794 -15.85 -10.61 -12.03
C SER A 794 -16.60 -9.66 -12.97
N LEU A 795 -16.09 -8.43 -13.15
CA LEU A 795 -16.65 -7.47 -14.11
C LEU A 795 -16.57 -7.98 -15.55
N SER A 796 -15.48 -8.65 -15.93
CA SER A 796 -15.33 -9.24 -17.27
C SER A 796 -16.35 -10.36 -17.53
N CYS A 797 -16.66 -11.19 -16.53
CA CYS A 797 -17.72 -12.19 -16.58
C CYS A 797 -19.11 -11.55 -16.78
N MET A 798 -19.41 -10.42 -16.12
CA MET A 798 -20.69 -9.73 -16.31
C MET A 798 -20.79 -8.97 -17.64
N VAL A 799 -19.67 -8.51 -18.22
CA VAL A 799 -19.65 -8.01 -19.60
C VAL A 799 -19.93 -9.13 -20.60
N PHE A 800 -19.41 -10.35 -20.37
CA PHE A 800 -19.76 -11.53 -21.16
C PHE A 800 -21.24 -11.94 -21.01
N PHE A 801 -21.81 -11.87 -19.80
CA PHE A 801 -23.24 -12.03 -19.57
C PHE A 801 -24.07 -11.02 -20.37
N LEU A 802 -23.75 -9.72 -20.29
CA LEU A 802 -24.41 -8.66 -21.08
C LEU A 802 -24.37 -8.93 -22.59
N ILE A 803 -23.20 -9.27 -23.13
CA ILE A 803 -23.05 -9.62 -24.56
C ILE A 803 -23.93 -10.82 -24.93
N SER A 804 -24.00 -11.83 -24.05
CA SER A 804 -24.80 -13.04 -24.27
C SER A 804 -26.30 -12.77 -24.20
N VAL A 805 -26.77 -11.90 -23.30
CA VAL A 805 -28.18 -11.44 -23.23
C VAL A 805 -28.57 -10.68 -24.49
N ILE A 806 -27.73 -9.74 -24.94
CA ILE A 806 -27.94 -9.01 -26.21
C ILE A 806 -28.00 -10.00 -27.39
N TYR A 807 -27.08 -10.96 -27.46
CA TYR A 807 -27.07 -11.97 -28.51
C TYR A 807 -28.33 -12.86 -28.47
N LYS A 808 -28.72 -13.36 -27.29
CA LYS A 808 -29.90 -14.24 -27.16
C LYS A 808 -31.21 -13.54 -27.53
N LYS A 809 -31.36 -12.23 -27.31
CA LYS A 809 -32.52 -11.46 -27.79
C LYS A 809 -32.79 -11.64 -29.30
N PHE A 810 -31.73 -11.79 -30.11
CA PHE A 810 -31.84 -11.95 -31.56
C PHE A 810 -31.91 -13.41 -32.04
N ASN A 811 -31.75 -14.39 -31.14
CA ASN A 811 -31.80 -15.82 -31.48
C ASN A 811 -33.04 -16.53 -30.92
N ILE A 812 -33.61 -16.03 -29.82
CA ILE A 812 -34.84 -16.56 -29.22
C ILE A 812 -36.04 -15.82 -29.85
N PRO A 813 -36.94 -16.51 -30.59
CA PRO A 813 -38.18 -15.93 -31.07
C PRO A 813 -39.17 -15.66 -29.92
N CYS A 814 -40.25 -14.93 -30.22
CA CYS A 814 -41.39 -14.78 -29.32
C CYS A 814 -42.66 -15.07 -30.16
N PRO A 815 -43.63 -15.88 -29.67
CA PRO A 815 -43.70 -16.52 -28.36
C PRO A 815 -42.59 -17.54 -28.05
N LEU A 816 -42.51 -17.96 -26.79
CA LEU A 816 -41.79 -19.19 -26.42
C LEU A 816 -42.73 -20.38 -26.64
N ASP A 817 -42.25 -21.42 -27.31
CA ASP A 817 -42.97 -22.68 -27.43
C ASP A 817 -42.84 -23.49 -26.12
N ASP A 818 -43.91 -23.54 -25.32
CA ASP A 818 -43.98 -24.41 -24.15
C ASP A 818 -44.20 -25.88 -24.59
N GLU A 819 -43.11 -26.61 -24.88
CA GLU A 819 -43.13 -28.06 -25.13
C GLU A 819 -43.49 -28.88 -23.88
N HIS A 820 -44.72 -28.71 -23.36
CA HIS A 820 -45.39 -29.63 -22.42
C HIS A 820 -46.86 -29.90 -22.81
N GLY A 821 -47.27 -29.53 -24.03
CA GLY A 821 -48.52 -29.97 -24.65
C GLY A 821 -48.38 -31.33 -25.30
N ASN A 822 -48.76 -32.41 -24.60
CA ASN A 822 -48.69 -33.77 -25.16
C ASN A 822 -49.60 -33.93 -26.39
N LEU A 823 -49.13 -34.69 -27.37
CA LEU A 823 -49.86 -35.04 -28.60
C LEU A 823 -51.29 -35.53 -28.29
N THR A 824 -52.29 -34.82 -28.80
CA THR A 824 -53.62 -35.41 -29.06
C THR A 824 -54.14 -34.87 -30.39
N GLU A 825 -54.16 -35.73 -31.41
CA GLU A 825 -55.02 -35.48 -32.57
C GLU A 825 -56.47 -35.49 -32.09
N PHE A 826 -57.23 -34.41 -32.31
CA PHE A 826 -58.67 -34.55 -32.58
C PHE A 826 -59.20 -33.41 -33.43
N ILE A 827 -59.96 -33.78 -34.45
CA ILE A 827 -60.65 -32.88 -35.37
C ILE A 827 -61.97 -32.46 -34.73
N ASP A 828 -62.21 -31.16 -34.55
CA ASP A 828 -63.34 -30.48 -35.20
C ASP A 828 -63.22 -28.93 -35.16
N ASN A 829 -64.20 -28.25 -35.74
CA ASN A 829 -64.16 -26.86 -36.15
C ASN A 829 -64.60 -25.83 -35.08
N HIS A 830 -64.17 -24.58 -35.28
CA HIS A 830 -64.84 -23.35 -34.80
C HIS A 830 -64.97 -23.12 -33.28
N ILE A 831 -63.85 -22.95 -32.57
CA ILE A 831 -63.65 -21.73 -31.75
C ILE A 831 -62.22 -21.21 -31.95
N VAL A 832 -62.04 -20.18 -32.79
CA VAL A 832 -60.82 -19.36 -32.76
C VAL A 832 -61.03 -18.28 -31.70
N SER A 833 -60.66 -18.58 -30.46
CA SER A 833 -60.64 -17.60 -29.39
C SER A 833 -59.39 -16.72 -29.54
N ASN A 834 -59.58 -15.44 -29.90
CA ASN A 834 -58.50 -14.46 -29.99
C ASN A 834 -57.85 -14.25 -28.60
N VAL A 835 -56.77 -14.98 -28.35
CA VAL A 835 -55.87 -14.85 -27.20
C VAL A 835 -54.44 -14.97 -27.73
N THR A 836 -53.47 -14.31 -27.09
CA THR A 836 -52.03 -14.29 -27.40
C THR A 836 -51.60 -13.56 -28.69
N ASP A 837 -51.99 -12.28 -28.84
CA ASP A 837 -51.20 -11.29 -29.63
C ASP A 837 -50.42 -10.36 -28.66
N ASP A 838 -51.07 -9.90 -27.57
CA ASP A 838 -50.52 -9.08 -26.48
C ASP A 838 -49.27 -9.64 -25.74
N SER A 839 -48.90 -10.90 -25.96
CA SER A 839 -47.84 -11.58 -25.19
C SER A 839 -46.42 -11.11 -25.53
N CYS A 840 -46.20 -10.62 -26.74
CA CYS A 840 -44.88 -10.19 -27.25
C CYS A 840 -44.78 -8.66 -27.45
N GLU A 841 -45.70 -7.87 -26.89
CA GLU A 841 -45.68 -6.40 -27.01
C GLU A 841 -44.84 -5.71 -25.92
N ALA A 842 -44.00 -4.75 -26.33
CA ALA A 842 -43.13 -3.99 -25.44
C ALA A 842 -43.88 -2.89 -24.65
N LYS A 843 -44.53 -3.27 -23.54
CA LYS A 843 -45.26 -2.34 -22.66
C LYS A 843 -44.37 -1.17 -22.21
N LEU A 844 -44.78 0.05 -22.56
CA LEU A 844 -43.99 1.27 -22.34
C LEU A 844 -44.10 1.80 -20.90
N ILE A 845 -45.29 1.72 -20.31
CA ILE A 845 -45.58 2.02 -18.91
C ILE A 845 -46.51 0.93 -18.39
N THR A 846 -46.26 0.44 -17.19
CA THR A 846 -47.09 -0.53 -16.47
C THR A 846 -47.06 -0.15 -15.00
N ILE A 847 -48.20 -0.30 -14.31
CA ILE A 847 -48.32 -0.16 -12.87
C ILE A 847 -49.13 -1.37 -12.38
N ASN A 848 -48.49 -2.22 -11.59
CA ASN A 848 -49.10 -3.40 -10.97
C ASN A 848 -48.65 -3.48 -9.49
N PRO A 849 -49.20 -4.39 -8.66
CA PRO A 849 -48.76 -4.51 -7.27
C PRO A 849 -47.26 -4.80 -7.12
N GLN A 850 -46.68 -5.55 -8.07
CA GLN A 850 -45.26 -5.91 -8.08
C GLN A 850 -44.34 -4.72 -8.41
N THR A 851 -44.84 -3.62 -9.00
CA THR A 851 -44.12 -2.35 -9.18
C THR A 851 -43.54 -1.83 -7.86
N ALA A 852 -44.17 -2.14 -6.71
CA ALA A 852 -43.66 -1.78 -5.39
C ALA A 852 -42.27 -2.37 -5.08
N TYR A 853 -41.92 -3.52 -5.66
CA TYR A 853 -40.60 -4.15 -5.52
C TYR A 853 -39.53 -3.55 -6.44
N THR A 854 -39.90 -2.95 -7.58
CA THR A 854 -38.95 -2.35 -8.53
C THR A 854 -38.08 -1.28 -7.88
N ILE A 855 -38.64 -0.41 -7.04
CA ILE A 855 -37.87 0.68 -6.44
C ILE A 855 -36.86 0.18 -5.39
N PRO A 856 -37.21 -0.74 -4.47
CA PRO A 856 -36.26 -1.48 -3.63
C PRO A 856 -35.16 -2.21 -4.41
N ILE A 857 -35.49 -2.94 -5.49
CA ILE A 857 -34.50 -3.62 -6.35
C ILE A 857 -33.49 -2.63 -6.91
N LEU A 858 -33.96 -1.50 -7.46
CA LEU A 858 -33.11 -0.44 -8.01
C LEU A 858 -32.28 0.27 -6.93
N ALA A 859 -32.83 0.50 -5.73
CA ALA A 859 -32.10 1.08 -4.63
C ALA A 859 -30.98 0.14 -4.17
N PHE A 860 -31.27 -1.15 -3.98
CA PHE A 860 -30.29 -2.18 -3.65
C PHE A 860 -29.15 -2.22 -4.69
N ALA A 861 -29.47 -2.26 -5.99
CA ALA A 861 -28.49 -2.30 -7.08
C ALA A 861 -27.56 -1.07 -7.18
N PHE A 862 -27.87 0.05 -6.53
CA PHE A 862 -27.02 1.26 -6.52
C PHE A 862 -26.39 1.59 -5.16
N VAL A 863 -26.41 0.67 -4.18
CA VAL A 863 -25.62 0.82 -2.95
C VAL A 863 -24.17 0.42 -3.19
N CYS A 864 -23.27 1.40 -3.09
CA CYS A 864 -21.84 1.17 -2.85
C CYS A 864 -21.29 2.02 -1.70
N HIS A 865 -22.17 2.72 -1.00
CA HIS A 865 -21.85 3.71 0.04
C HIS A 865 -20.95 3.20 1.19
N PRO A 866 -21.07 1.93 1.67
CA PRO A 866 -20.13 1.38 2.64
C PRO A 866 -18.69 1.32 2.10
N GLU A 867 -18.52 0.96 0.82
CA GLU A 867 -17.21 0.71 0.19
C GLU A 867 -16.50 1.97 -0.31
N VAL A 868 -17.24 3.06 -0.53
CA VAL A 868 -16.68 4.35 -1.00
C VAL A 868 -15.58 4.87 -0.08
N LEU A 869 -15.73 4.77 1.24
CA LEU A 869 -14.73 5.30 2.18
C LEU A 869 -13.49 4.38 2.34
N PRO A 870 -13.61 3.04 2.47
CA PRO A 870 -12.50 2.10 2.30
C PRO A 870 -11.73 2.31 0.98
N ILE A 871 -12.40 2.32 -0.18
CA ILE A 871 -11.73 2.53 -1.47
C ILE A 871 -11.06 3.92 -1.52
N TYR A 872 -11.62 4.93 -0.85
CA TYR A 872 -10.98 6.23 -0.71
C TYR A 872 -9.70 6.19 0.15
N THR A 873 -9.57 5.28 1.13
CA THR A 873 -8.28 5.04 1.83
C THR A 873 -7.24 4.34 0.96
N GLU A 874 -7.65 3.42 0.09
CA GLU A 874 -6.74 2.60 -0.72
C GLU A 874 -6.31 3.26 -2.05
N LEU A 875 -6.99 4.32 -2.48
CA LEU A 875 -6.73 5.06 -3.72
C LEU A 875 -5.38 5.80 -3.68
N ARG A 876 -4.52 5.57 -4.68
CA ARG A 876 -3.29 6.36 -4.86
C ARG A 876 -3.60 7.83 -5.13
N ASP A 877 -2.86 8.74 -4.50
CA ASP A 877 -3.05 10.20 -4.54
C ASP A 877 -4.51 10.64 -4.21
N ALA A 878 -5.04 10.13 -3.08
CA ALA A 878 -6.45 10.20 -2.66
C ALA A 878 -7.01 11.62 -2.38
N THR A 879 -7.26 12.42 -3.42
CA THR A 879 -8.04 13.67 -3.33
C THR A 879 -9.54 13.44 -3.47
N LYS A 880 -10.38 14.27 -2.81
CA LYS A 880 -11.84 14.22 -2.94
C LYS A 880 -12.30 14.29 -4.41
N LYS A 881 -11.67 15.16 -5.21
CA LYS A 881 -11.97 15.32 -6.64
C LYS A 881 -11.66 14.04 -7.44
N ARG A 882 -10.61 13.30 -7.09
CA ARG A 882 -10.24 12.02 -7.73
C ARG A 882 -11.22 10.90 -7.34
N MET A 883 -11.59 10.81 -6.06
CA MET A 883 -12.58 9.81 -5.61
C MET A 883 -13.99 10.06 -6.17
N GLN A 884 -14.42 11.31 -6.27
CA GLN A 884 -15.68 11.64 -6.97
C GLN A 884 -15.62 11.22 -8.44
N LYS A 885 -14.47 11.35 -9.13
CA LYS A 885 -14.31 10.84 -10.50
C LYS A 885 -14.41 9.31 -10.55
N VAL A 886 -13.79 8.58 -9.62
CA VAL A 886 -13.95 7.11 -9.50
C VAL A 886 -15.43 6.76 -9.38
N ALA A 887 -16.14 7.36 -8.41
CA ALA A 887 -17.57 7.11 -8.18
C ALA A 887 -18.44 7.42 -9.40
N ASN A 888 -18.25 8.58 -10.03
CA ASN A 888 -19.05 8.97 -11.19
C ASN A 888 -18.79 8.06 -12.40
N PHE A 889 -17.55 7.60 -12.63
CA PHE A 889 -17.24 6.64 -13.70
C PHE A 889 -17.81 5.25 -13.41
N SER A 890 -17.70 4.75 -12.16
CA SER A 890 -18.29 3.47 -11.77
C SER A 890 -19.81 3.48 -11.91
N ILE A 891 -20.51 4.51 -11.38
CA ILE A 891 -21.98 4.63 -11.51
C ILE A 891 -22.40 4.73 -12.98
N LEU A 892 -21.71 5.51 -13.80
CA LEU A 892 -22.03 5.63 -15.24
C LEU A 892 -21.83 4.30 -15.99
N ALA A 893 -20.74 3.58 -15.72
CA ALA A 893 -20.48 2.28 -16.33
C ALA A 893 -21.56 1.25 -15.94
N MET A 894 -21.92 1.19 -14.64
CA MET A 894 -22.94 0.26 -14.16
C MET A 894 -24.33 0.64 -14.67
N PHE A 895 -24.68 1.92 -14.71
CA PHE A 895 -25.93 2.41 -15.32
C PHE A 895 -26.09 1.93 -16.77
N VAL A 896 -25.03 1.97 -17.58
CA VAL A 896 -25.07 1.49 -18.97
C VAL A 896 -25.26 -0.03 -19.02
N MET A 897 -24.51 -0.82 -18.23
CA MET A 897 -24.69 -2.27 -18.21
C MET A 897 -26.10 -2.65 -17.73
N TYR A 898 -26.58 -2.02 -16.66
CA TYR A 898 -27.90 -2.22 -16.08
C TYR A 898 -29.04 -1.89 -17.05
N LEU A 899 -28.97 -0.75 -17.73
CA LEU A 899 -29.96 -0.36 -18.73
C LEU A 899 -30.02 -1.38 -19.87
N LEU A 900 -28.86 -1.83 -20.37
CA LEU A 900 -28.80 -2.77 -21.48
C LEU A 900 -29.23 -4.19 -21.05
N THR A 901 -28.74 -4.73 -19.92
CA THR A 901 -29.16 -6.05 -19.43
C THR A 901 -30.66 -6.08 -19.13
N ALA A 902 -31.21 -5.04 -18.50
CA ALA A 902 -32.64 -4.93 -18.24
C ALA A 902 -33.46 -4.87 -19.54
N LEU A 903 -33.05 -4.02 -20.49
CA LEU A 903 -33.77 -3.83 -21.76
C LEU A 903 -33.75 -5.08 -22.63
N PHE A 904 -32.57 -5.68 -22.86
CA PHE A 904 -32.44 -6.86 -23.71
C PHE A 904 -32.97 -8.14 -23.02
N GLY A 905 -32.87 -8.25 -21.69
CA GLY A 905 -33.53 -9.31 -20.93
C GLY A 905 -35.05 -9.20 -21.00
N TYR A 906 -35.61 -8.01 -20.74
CA TYR A 906 -37.06 -7.77 -20.85
C TYR A 906 -37.58 -8.03 -22.28
N LEU A 907 -36.93 -7.49 -23.31
CA LEU A 907 -37.36 -7.72 -24.70
C LEU A 907 -37.16 -9.18 -25.18
N THR A 908 -36.49 -10.04 -24.41
CA THR A 908 -36.39 -11.48 -24.72
C THR A 908 -37.63 -12.25 -24.25
N PHE A 909 -38.23 -11.88 -23.11
CA PHE A 909 -39.31 -12.67 -22.46
C PHE A 909 -40.57 -11.88 -22.10
N PHE A 910 -40.58 -10.56 -22.31
CA PHE A 910 -41.69 -9.62 -22.06
C PHE A 910 -42.33 -9.77 -20.67
N GLY A 911 -43.59 -10.22 -20.60
CA GLY A 911 -44.31 -10.43 -19.35
C GLY A 911 -43.84 -11.65 -18.55
N SER A 912 -43.11 -12.57 -19.18
CA SER A 912 -42.69 -13.86 -18.62
C SER A 912 -41.31 -13.83 -17.95
N VAL A 913 -40.78 -12.65 -17.64
CA VAL A 913 -39.50 -12.51 -16.90
C VAL A 913 -39.70 -12.83 -15.42
N GLU A 914 -38.93 -13.77 -14.88
CA GLU A 914 -38.95 -14.13 -13.46
C GLU A 914 -37.96 -13.28 -12.65
N SER A 915 -38.02 -13.37 -11.31
CA SER A 915 -37.17 -12.57 -10.41
C SER A 915 -35.65 -12.79 -10.55
N GLU A 916 -35.23 -13.85 -11.24
CA GLU A 916 -33.84 -14.15 -11.61
C GLU A 916 -33.75 -14.44 -13.11
N LEU A 917 -33.14 -13.54 -13.88
CA LEU A 917 -33.10 -13.64 -15.35
C LEU A 917 -32.41 -14.93 -15.88
N LEU A 918 -31.49 -15.54 -15.13
CA LEU A 918 -30.86 -16.82 -15.52
C LEU A 918 -31.82 -18.01 -15.41
N HIS A 919 -32.82 -17.93 -14.53
CA HIS A 919 -33.86 -18.96 -14.42
C HIS A 919 -34.79 -18.93 -15.63
N THR A 920 -35.11 -17.73 -16.14
CA THR A 920 -35.98 -17.59 -17.32
C THR A 920 -35.31 -18.10 -18.60
N TYR A 921 -33.98 -18.01 -18.70
CA TYR A 921 -33.23 -18.69 -19.76
C TYR A 921 -33.28 -20.23 -19.67
N ASN A 922 -33.62 -20.82 -18.51
CA ASN A 922 -33.79 -22.27 -18.38
C ASN A 922 -34.98 -22.78 -19.21
N ARG A 923 -36.11 -22.07 -19.17
CA ARG A 923 -37.35 -22.41 -19.90
C ARG A 923 -37.15 -22.36 -21.42
N ALA A 924 -36.24 -21.51 -21.90
CA ALA A 924 -35.93 -21.37 -23.32
C ALA A 924 -34.85 -22.33 -23.85
N GLY A 925 -34.26 -23.20 -23.01
CA GLY A 925 -33.26 -24.18 -23.43
C GLY A 925 -32.24 -24.56 -22.35
N PRO A 926 -32.49 -25.59 -21.52
CA PRO A 926 -31.61 -25.94 -20.40
C PRO A 926 -30.25 -26.51 -20.82
N LEU A 927 -30.15 -27.04 -22.05
CA LEU A 927 -28.92 -27.61 -22.63
C LEU A 927 -28.10 -26.61 -23.47
N ASP A 928 -28.47 -25.32 -23.48
CA ASP A 928 -27.80 -24.32 -24.31
C ASP A 928 -26.38 -24.02 -23.79
N VAL A 929 -25.38 -24.40 -24.59
CA VAL A 929 -23.95 -24.26 -24.23
C VAL A 929 -23.55 -22.80 -23.93
N LEU A 930 -24.19 -21.81 -24.56
CA LEU A 930 -23.90 -20.40 -24.27
C LEU A 930 -24.52 -19.98 -22.93
N VAL A 931 -25.74 -20.41 -22.64
CA VAL A 931 -26.38 -20.18 -21.33
C VAL A 931 -25.61 -20.88 -20.21
N LEU A 932 -25.13 -22.11 -20.44
CA LEU A 932 -24.28 -22.85 -19.49
C LEU A 932 -22.95 -22.12 -19.20
N CYS A 933 -22.28 -21.59 -20.25
CA CYS A 933 -21.11 -20.75 -20.09
C CYS A 933 -21.40 -19.46 -19.29
N VAL A 934 -22.57 -18.84 -19.52
CA VAL A 934 -23.03 -17.65 -18.77
C VAL A 934 -23.29 -17.98 -17.30
N ARG A 935 -23.99 -19.09 -17.01
CA ARG A 935 -24.22 -19.57 -15.64
C ARG A 935 -22.93 -19.73 -14.87
N LEU A 936 -21.94 -20.42 -15.46
CA LEU A 936 -20.63 -20.60 -14.85
C LEU A 936 -19.89 -19.27 -14.63
N ALA A 937 -19.94 -18.35 -15.60
CA ALA A 937 -19.32 -17.03 -15.47
C ALA A 937 -19.97 -16.18 -14.35
N VAL A 938 -21.31 -16.18 -14.25
CA VAL A 938 -22.05 -15.49 -13.19
C VAL A 938 -21.77 -16.10 -11.82
N LEU A 939 -21.81 -17.44 -11.69
CA LEU A 939 -21.51 -18.17 -10.45
C LEU A 939 -20.10 -17.85 -9.92
N VAL A 940 -19.08 -17.82 -10.79
CA VAL A 940 -17.72 -17.46 -10.38
C VAL A 940 -17.64 -15.98 -9.98
N ALA A 941 -18.29 -15.07 -10.70
CA ALA A 941 -18.30 -13.64 -10.38
C ALA A 941 -18.95 -13.34 -9.01
N VAL A 942 -20.10 -13.95 -8.69
CA VAL A 942 -20.76 -13.76 -7.38
C VAL A 942 -19.97 -14.43 -6.26
N THR A 943 -19.42 -15.63 -6.48
CA THR A 943 -18.60 -16.35 -5.49
C THR A 943 -17.34 -15.57 -5.12
N LEU A 944 -16.66 -14.95 -6.10
CA LEU A 944 -15.51 -14.07 -5.87
C LEU A 944 -15.87 -12.75 -5.19
N THR A 945 -17.14 -12.34 -5.21
CA THR A 945 -17.61 -11.07 -4.64
C THR A 945 -17.99 -11.19 -3.15
N VAL A 946 -18.45 -12.36 -2.68
CA VAL A 946 -18.79 -12.58 -1.25
C VAL A 946 -17.62 -12.27 -0.30
N PRO A 947 -16.36 -12.72 -0.54
CA PRO A 947 -15.22 -12.34 0.30
C PRO A 947 -14.94 -10.84 0.35
N VAL A 948 -15.19 -10.10 -0.74
CA VAL A 948 -15.03 -8.63 -0.80
C VAL A 948 -15.98 -7.98 0.19
N VAL A 949 -17.26 -8.37 0.15
CA VAL A 949 -18.35 -7.77 0.94
C VAL A 949 -18.29 -8.17 2.42
N LEU A 950 -17.70 -9.32 2.75
CA LEU A 950 -17.48 -9.79 4.13
C LEU A 950 -16.41 -8.96 4.87
N PHE A 951 -15.35 -8.52 4.18
CA PHE A 951 -14.20 -7.83 4.79
C PHE A 951 -14.59 -6.54 5.56
N PRO A 952 -15.41 -5.61 5.00
CA PRO A 952 -15.95 -4.46 5.72
C PRO A 952 -16.74 -4.84 6.98
N ILE A 953 -17.62 -5.84 6.88
CA ILE A 953 -18.45 -6.29 8.02
C ILE A 953 -17.57 -6.79 9.15
N ARG A 954 -16.58 -7.63 8.84
CA ARG A 954 -15.63 -8.14 9.84
C ARG A 954 -14.89 -6.99 10.54
N ARG A 955 -14.51 -5.93 9.81
CA ARG A 955 -13.89 -4.73 10.39
C ARG A 955 -14.86 -3.97 11.31
N ALA A 956 -16.12 -3.79 10.87
CA ALA A 956 -17.15 -3.13 11.67
C ALA A 956 -17.46 -3.92 12.97
N LEU A 957 -17.68 -5.24 12.87
CA LEU A 957 -17.95 -6.11 14.02
C LEU A 957 -16.78 -6.17 15.00
N LEU A 958 -15.53 -6.21 14.53
CA LEU A 958 -14.34 -6.08 15.38
C LEU A 958 -14.36 -4.74 16.14
N GLN A 959 -14.65 -3.63 15.46
CA GLN A 959 -14.76 -2.30 16.10
C GLN A 959 -16.01 -2.11 16.98
N ILE A 960 -16.99 -3.02 16.95
CA ILE A 960 -18.14 -3.05 17.87
C ILE A 960 -17.81 -3.90 19.11
N PHE A 961 -17.45 -5.18 18.91
CA PHE A 961 -17.35 -6.16 20.00
C PHE A 961 -15.96 -6.23 20.65
N PHE A 962 -14.91 -5.83 19.93
CA PHE A 962 -13.52 -5.95 20.39
C PHE A 962 -12.70 -4.68 20.06
N PRO A 963 -13.18 -3.46 20.37
CA PRO A 963 -12.52 -2.21 19.98
C PRO A 963 -11.08 -2.09 20.49
N ASP A 964 -10.81 -2.57 21.72
CA ASP A 964 -9.55 -2.36 22.43
C ASP A 964 -8.68 -3.64 22.53
N LYS A 965 -8.87 -4.62 21.63
CA LYS A 965 -8.09 -5.88 21.64
C LYS A 965 -7.16 -6.01 20.43
N PRO A 966 -5.92 -6.52 20.62
CA PRO A 966 -5.00 -6.78 19.52
C PRO A 966 -5.52 -7.89 18.59
N PHE A 967 -4.95 -7.98 17.39
CA PHE A 967 -5.35 -8.99 16.40
C PHE A 967 -5.18 -10.42 16.95
N HIS A 968 -6.29 -11.15 17.07
CA HIS A 968 -6.30 -12.58 17.38
C HIS A 968 -6.93 -13.38 16.24
N TRP A 969 -6.18 -14.34 15.68
CA TRP A 969 -6.66 -15.25 14.63
C TRP A 969 -7.96 -15.99 15.01
N ALA A 970 -8.11 -16.42 16.26
CA ALA A 970 -9.32 -17.12 16.72
C ALA A 970 -10.58 -16.23 16.62
N ILE A 971 -10.48 -14.95 17.00
CA ILE A 971 -11.59 -13.98 16.87
C ILE A 971 -11.85 -13.68 15.39
N HIS A 972 -10.79 -13.50 14.60
CA HIS A 972 -10.86 -13.22 13.17
C HIS A 972 -11.55 -14.34 12.36
N ILE A 973 -11.22 -15.60 12.68
CA ILE A 973 -11.84 -16.80 12.10
C ILE A 973 -13.27 -16.96 12.64
N GLY A 974 -13.47 -16.82 13.95
CA GLY A 974 -14.78 -16.96 14.60
C GLY A 974 -15.83 -15.98 14.04
N ILE A 975 -15.47 -14.72 13.80
CA ILE A 975 -16.37 -13.73 13.18
C ILE A 975 -16.67 -14.10 11.72
N ALA A 976 -15.67 -14.50 10.93
CA ALA A 976 -15.88 -14.87 9.53
C ALA A 976 -16.76 -16.12 9.39
N PHE A 977 -16.53 -17.14 10.23
CA PHE A 977 -17.37 -18.34 10.31
C PHE A 977 -18.80 -18.02 10.76
N SER A 978 -18.96 -17.22 11.82
CA SER A 978 -20.29 -16.83 12.34
C SER A 978 -21.09 -16.04 11.31
N LEU A 979 -20.45 -15.13 10.57
CA LEU A 979 -21.08 -14.40 9.46
C LEU A 979 -21.54 -15.37 8.35
N LEU A 980 -20.64 -16.23 7.85
CA LEU A 980 -21.00 -17.17 6.79
C LEU A 980 -22.08 -18.17 7.22
N PHE A 981 -22.07 -18.61 8.48
CA PHE A 981 -23.12 -19.46 9.05
C PHE A 981 -24.48 -18.76 9.04
N VAL A 982 -24.57 -17.51 9.54
CA VAL A 982 -25.82 -16.73 9.54
C VAL A 982 -26.35 -16.48 8.12
N VAL A 983 -25.46 -16.18 7.16
CA VAL A 983 -25.85 -15.96 5.75
C VAL A 983 -26.35 -17.25 5.11
N ASN A 984 -25.65 -18.38 5.29
CA ASN A 984 -26.10 -19.67 4.77
C ASN A 984 -27.46 -20.07 5.37
N LEU A 985 -27.63 -19.91 6.69
CA LEU A 985 -28.88 -20.21 7.37
C LEU A 985 -30.05 -19.37 6.81
N LEU A 986 -29.84 -18.07 6.58
CA LEU A 986 -30.82 -17.18 5.96
C LEU A 986 -31.18 -17.63 4.54
N VAL A 987 -30.19 -17.97 3.72
CA VAL A 987 -30.39 -18.41 2.32
C VAL A 987 -31.05 -19.78 2.20
N ILE A 988 -30.86 -20.66 3.18
CA ILE A 988 -31.59 -21.93 3.27
C ILE A 988 -33.09 -21.68 3.45
N PHE A 989 -33.48 -20.77 4.35
CA PHE A 989 -34.88 -20.50 4.69
C PHE A 989 -35.61 -19.49 3.80
N VAL A 990 -34.90 -18.59 3.09
CA VAL A 990 -35.54 -17.65 2.15
C VAL A 990 -36.06 -18.40 0.91
N PRO A 991 -37.32 -18.18 0.49
CA PRO A 991 -37.90 -18.84 -0.68
C PRO A 991 -37.55 -18.14 -2.00
N SER A 992 -37.41 -16.81 -2.04
CA SER A 992 -37.13 -16.05 -3.27
C SER A 992 -36.09 -14.94 -3.06
N ILE A 993 -35.23 -14.76 -4.07
CA ILE A 993 -34.30 -13.62 -4.16
C ILE A 993 -35.03 -12.27 -4.18
N ARG A 994 -36.28 -12.23 -4.68
CA ARG A 994 -37.15 -11.02 -4.66
C ARG A 994 -37.34 -10.49 -3.25
N ASP A 995 -37.52 -11.38 -2.27
CA ASP A 995 -37.81 -10.98 -0.89
C ASP A 995 -36.56 -10.39 -0.22
N ILE A 996 -35.36 -10.90 -0.57
CA ILE A 996 -34.07 -10.30 -0.17
C ILE A 996 -33.96 -8.88 -0.73
N PHE A 997 -34.18 -8.69 -2.03
CA PHE A 997 -34.10 -7.37 -2.65
C PHE A 997 -35.19 -6.41 -2.13
N GLY A 998 -36.40 -6.91 -1.85
CA GLY A 998 -37.48 -6.15 -1.23
C GLY A 998 -37.10 -5.63 0.15
N ILE A 999 -36.79 -6.52 1.09
CA ILE A 999 -36.47 -6.14 2.49
C ILE A 999 -35.24 -5.24 2.55
N ILE A 1000 -34.13 -5.66 1.94
CA ILE A 1000 -32.82 -5.00 2.05
C ILE A 1000 -32.83 -3.68 1.25
N GLY A 1001 -33.52 -3.66 0.11
CA GLY A 1001 -33.73 -2.50 -0.75
C GLY A 1001 -34.75 -1.49 -0.23
N ALA A 1002 -35.67 -1.89 0.66
CA ALA A 1002 -36.60 -0.98 1.35
C ALA A 1002 -36.01 -0.41 2.65
N THR A 1003 -35.15 -1.15 3.36
CA THR A 1003 -34.64 -0.78 4.70
C THR A 1003 -33.24 -0.16 4.66
N SER A 1004 -32.24 -0.97 4.33
CA SER A 1004 -30.83 -0.63 4.46
C SER A 1004 -30.33 0.22 3.29
N ALA A 1005 -30.78 -0.06 2.06
CA ALA A 1005 -30.40 0.72 0.89
C ALA A 1005 -30.87 2.19 0.98
N PRO A 1006 -32.13 2.51 1.34
CA PRO A 1006 -32.54 3.91 1.45
C PRO A 1006 -31.90 4.61 2.65
N SER A 1007 -31.58 3.85 3.71
CA SER A 1007 -30.81 4.35 4.84
C SER A 1007 -29.38 4.76 4.44
N LEU A 1008 -28.69 3.96 3.62
CA LEU A 1008 -27.32 4.20 3.16
C LEU A 1008 -27.21 5.21 2.02
N ILE A 1009 -28.22 5.30 1.14
CA ILE A 1009 -28.26 6.24 0.00
C ILE A 1009 -28.79 7.60 0.44
N PHE A 1010 -29.91 7.67 1.15
CA PHE A 1010 -30.62 8.93 1.38
C PHE A 1010 -30.45 9.47 2.80
N ILE A 1011 -30.76 8.63 3.80
CA ILE A 1011 -30.98 9.08 5.18
C ILE A 1011 -29.65 9.44 5.86
N LEU A 1012 -28.71 8.49 5.97
CA LEU A 1012 -27.45 8.71 6.69
C LEU A 1012 -26.58 9.78 6.02
N PRO A 1013 -26.35 9.81 4.69
CA PRO A 1013 -25.52 10.84 4.05
C PRO A 1013 -26.12 12.25 4.17
N GLY A 1014 -27.44 12.40 4.05
CA GLY A 1014 -28.13 13.68 4.24
C GLY A 1014 -28.04 14.17 5.69
N ILE A 1015 -28.29 13.29 6.66
CA ILE A 1015 -28.24 13.65 8.09
C ILE A 1015 -26.80 13.93 8.55
N PHE A 1016 -25.83 13.12 8.15
CA PHE A 1016 -24.41 13.37 8.43
C PHE A 1016 -23.97 14.72 7.86
N TYR A 1017 -24.39 15.05 6.64
CA TYR A 1017 -24.09 16.35 6.04
C TYR A 1017 -24.58 17.53 6.89
N ILE A 1018 -25.85 17.50 7.31
CA ILE A 1018 -26.48 18.57 8.11
C ILE A 1018 -25.78 18.74 9.46
N ARG A 1019 -25.39 17.64 10.11
CA ARG A 1019 -24.79 17.61 11.46
C ARG A 1019 -23.28 17.85 11.49
N ILE A 1020 -22.55 17.45 10.46
CA ILE A 1020 -21.07 17.51 10.44
C ILE A 1020 -20.56 18.83 9.84
N VAL A 1021 -21.22 19.38 8.82
CA VAL A 1021 -20.83 20.68 8.23
C VAL A 1021 -21.25 21.81 9.18
N PRO A 1022 -20.32 22.55 9.84
CA PRO A 1022 -20.71 23.50 10.86
C PRO A 1022 -21.37 24.75 10.25
N ASP A 1023 -22.38 25.31 10.91
CA ASP A 1023 -23.25 26.37 10.36
C ASP A 1023 -22.53 27.66 9.96
N GLU A 1024 -21.33 27.92 10.50
CA GLU A 1024 -20.43 29.01 10.08
C GLU A 1024 -19.94 28.89 8.61
N GLN A 1025 -20.19 27.77 7.90
CA GLN A 1025 -19.96 27.65 6.44
C GLN A 1025 -21.26 27.73 5.65
N GLU A 1026 -22.26 27.00 6.12
CA GLU A 1026 -23.56 26.83 5.48
C GLU A 1026 -24.62 26.81 6.58
N PRO A 1027 -25.38 27.90 6.80
CA PRO A 1027 -26.41 27.93 7.83
C PRO A 1027 -27.52 26.93 7.51
N LEU A 1028 -28.27 26.51 8.54
CA LEU A 1028 -29.37 25.52 8.40
C LEU A 1028 -30.38 25.84 7.29
N LEU A 1029 -30.68 27.13 7.06
CA LEU A 1029 -31.60 27.59 6.02
C LEU A 1029 -30.95 27.78 4.63
N SER A 1030 -29.70 27.38 4.45
CA SER A 1030 -29.01 27.42 3.15
C SER A 1030 -29.53 26.35 2.20
N ARG A 1031 -29.52 26.65 0.88
CA ARG A 1031 -29.93 25.71 -0.17
C ARG A 1031 -29.30 24.31 -0.04
N PRO A 1032 -27.97 24.12 0.17
CA PRO A 1032 -27.39 22.78 0.30
C PRO A 1032 -27.86 22.02 1.56
N LYS A 1033 -28.02 22.67 2.72
CA LYS A 1033 -28.56 21.99 3.91
C LYS A 1033 -30.05 21.67 3.77
N LEU A 1034 -30.84 22.56 3.15
CA LEU A 1034 -32.25 22.30 2.84
C LEU A 1034 -32.42 21.16 1.81
N GLN A 1035 -31.54 21.08 0.82
CA GLN A 1035 -31.48 19.95 -0.13
C GLN A 1035 -31.12 18.65 0.58
N ALA A 1036 -30.11 18.63 1.45
CA ALA A 1036 -29.76 17.44 2.25
C ALA A 1036 -30.89 17.00 3.19
N ALA A 1037 -31.67 17.95 3.75
CA ALA A 1037 -32.82 17.66 4.58
C ALA A 1037 -33.98 17.06 3.77
N GLY A 1038 -34.32 17.64 2.62
CA GLY A 1038 -35.30 17.09 1.70
C GLY A 1038 -34.90 15.70 1.16
N PHE A 1039 -33.61 15.50 0.91
CA PHE A 1039 -33.03 14.22 0.47
C PHE A 1039 -33.18 13.13 1.54
N ALA A 1040 -32.86 13.42 2.81
CA ALA A 1040 -33.07 12.50 3.92
C ALA A 1040 -34.56 12.22 4.18
N ALA A 1041 -35.43 13.23 4.09
CA ALA A 1041 -36.88 13.08 4.23
C ALA A 1041 -37.49 12.21 3.12
N MET A 1042 -37.06 12.40 1.87
CA MET A 1042 -37.42 11.55 0.73
C MET A 1042 -37.00 10.09 0.97
N GLY A 1043 -35.81 9.87 1.55
CA GLY A 1043 -35.35 8.55 1.98
C GLY A 1043 -36.24 7.88 3.02
N PHE A 1044 -36.74 8.65 3.99
CA PHE A 1044 -37.67 8.14 5.00
C PHE A 1044 -39.04 7.80 4.39
N VAL A 1045 -39.58 8.66 3.53
CA VAL A 1045 -40.83 8.41 2.79
C VAL A 1045 -40.71 7.17 1.90
N PHE A 1046 -39.60 7.03 1.16
CA PHE A 1046 -39.29 5.84 0.36
C PHE A 1046 -39.30 4.56 1.22
N MET A 1047 -38.58 4.57 2.35
CA MET A 1047 -38.47 3.43 3.27
C MET A 1047 -39.84 3.03 3.82
N VAL A 1048 -40.62 3.99 4.31
CA VAL A 1048 -41.95 3.73 4.89
C VAL A 1048 -42.94 3.23 3.83
N MET A 1049 -42.99 3.83 2.65
CA MET A 1049 -43.88 3.35 1.57
C MET A 1049 -43.49 1.95 1.11
N SER A 1050 -42.21 1.70 0.82
CA SER A 1050 -41.74 0.40 0.32
C SER A 1050 -41.97 -0.72 1.35
N LEU A 1051 -41.67 -0.47 2.63
CA LEU A 1051 -41.98 -1.40 3.71
C LEU A 1051 -43.48 -1.67 3.82
N SER A 1052 -44.32 -0.62 3.74
CA SER A 1052 -45.76 -0.77 3.85
C SER A 1052 -46.32 -1.65 2.73
N PHE A 1053 -45.91 -1.44 1.48
CA PHE A 1053 -46.36 -2.28 0.36
C PHE A 1053 -45.88 -3.73 0.46
N ILE A 1054 -44.64 -3.98 0.88
CA ILE A 1054 -44.11 -5.35 1.06
C ILE A 1054 -44.86 -6.07 2.19
N ILE A 1055 -45.12 -5.38 3.31
CA ILE A 1055 -45.90 -5.95 4.44
C ILE A 1055 -47.34 -6.23 4.02
N ILE A 1056 -47.97 -5.36 3.22
CA ILE A 1056 -49.33 -5.57 2.70
C ILE A 1056 -49.39 -6.78 1.76
N ASP A 1057 -48.45 -6.92 0.82
CA ASP A 1057 -48.35 -8.09 -0.07
C ASP A 1057 -48.19 -9.41 0.73
N TRP A 1058 -47.31 -9.42 1.73
CA TRP A 1058 -47.12 -10.58 2.61
C TRP A 1058 -48.35 -10.92 3.47
N VAL A 1059 -49.12 -9.92 3.92
CA VAL A 1059 -50.33 -10.11 4.73
C VAL A 1059 -51.52 -10.55 3.88
N ASN A 1060 -51.65 -10.03 2.66
CA ASN A 1060 -52.73 -10.37 1.74
C ASN A 1060 -52.53 -11.77 1.10
N GLY A 1061 -51.28 -12.23 0.96
CA GLY A 1061 -50.94 -13.63 0.66
C GLY A 1061 -51.17 -14.09 -0.78
N GLU A 1062 -51.75 -13.26 -1.65
CA GLU A 1062 -52.09 -13.58 -3.05
C GLU A 1062 -50.86 -13.99 -3.90
N SER A 1063 -49.64 -13.61 -3.48
CA SER A 1063 -48.40 -13.87 -4.20
C SER A 1063 -47.71 -15.22 -3.86
N ARG A 1064 -48.33 -16.10 -3.05
CA ARG A 1064 -47.77 -17.41 -2.66
C ARG A 1064 -48.06 -18.59 -3.61
N SER A 1065 -48.86 -18.42 -4.65
CA SER A 1065 -49.29 -19.53 -5.54
C SER A 1065 -48.48 -19.70 -6.83
N GLY A 1066 -47.41 -18.93 -7.04
CA GLY A 1066 -46.59 -18.97 -8.27
C GLY A 1066 -45.10 -19.10 -7.96
N GLY A 1067 -44.59 -20.33 -7.94
CA GLY A 1067 -43.16 -20.63 -7.72
C GLY A 1067 -42.91 -21.71 -6.67
N ALA A 1068 -43.39 -22.93 -6.91
CA ALA A 1068 -43.19 -24.08 -6.02
C ALA A 1068 -43.10 -25.40 -6.80
N HIS A 1069 -42.06 -25.53 -7.63
CA HIS A 1069 -41.56 -26.78 -8.21
C HIS A 1069 -40.03 -26.69 -8.38
#